data_AF-A0A838PE89-F1
#
_entry.id   AF-A0A838PE89-F1
#
_cell.length_a   1.000
_cell.length_b   1.000
_cell.length_c   1.000
_cell.angle_alpha   90.00
_cell.angle_beta   90.00
_cell.angle_gamma   90.00
#
_symmetry.space_group_name_H-M   'P 1'
#
loop_
_entity.id
_entity.type
_entity.pdbx_description
1 polymer ?
#
loop_
_entity_poly.entity_id
_entity_poly.type
_entity_poly.pdbx_seq_one_letter_code
_entity_poly.pdbx_strand_id
1 'polypeptide(L)'
;MARIASPIEQLKNHYTVVVVGSGYGGGITASRMARAVAPDNREITVCVLERGKEFLPGDFDKDDKLINPGQYPDTEFEAMREVQIDLPQFHSGSRTGLFDLRMNKEINVFLGCGLGGTSLVNANVCMEAEDSVFKAPEWPAEIRSEQGLKELRAGYALAREMLRPSEYKYKTEPDKFPPIAKLSALEKSAAHLGAEFYPLPINVNFEKLTRDTNHVGVEQHPCVGCGDCMTGCNYRAKNTVLMNYLPDARNNGADIFTEVSVRYIERKESRWLIHYQLLHTGRENFDAPTMFVSADIVVLSAGTLGSTEILLRSKHNGLSLSGRVGENFSGNGDVLAFGYNCDEEINGVGFGHRLPGARQKVGPCITGVIDMRGQPQLSDSIILEEGSFAGAFAAFLPKLFTTAATLLGKDTDEGLEDRAQELKRKLESLTFGPYRGAVRNTQTMLAMSHDDATGRLFLKDNRLRISWPDIGAQPNFARVNEKIKQATAALGGTYLKNPLSNQLMGQDLITVHPLGGCIMAASAETGVVNHNGQVFAGAQGTDVYDSLYVSDGSVIPRALGVNPLLTISAVAERCCALMAKERGWEIEYKLTPREQSKSAPLKLGIRFSESMRGYFSTGVTINSKEAFQQGSDQGKKEGSPFQFALTIISDDLERTISDVNYASPIIGTVTAPALSPEPLTVTHGAFNYFLEDSDEPKSLGLLSRLLRLLGLSGSKASAENKRMQYKMRLTSGDGRNYYFHGFKVIHNDPGPDCWSDATTLYITIYKGEDMQGTVIGKGILSIPLASFMRQMTTMQVTNASGLAERWDAMLRFG
;
A
#
# COMPACT_ATOMS: atom_id res chain seq x y z
N MET A 1 -12.14 -9.35 -11.93
CA MET A 1 -10.75 -8.87 -12.12
C MET A 1 -9.82 -9.90 -11.50
N ALA A 2 -8.73 -10.28 -12.16
CA ALA A 2 -7.77 -11.23 -11.60
C ALA A 2 -6.81 -10.54 -10.62
N ARG A 3 -6.30 -11.29 -9.64
CA ARG A 3 -5.19 -10.81 -8.79
C ARG A 3 -3.93 -10.68 -9.63
N ILE A 4 -3.23 -9.55 -9.48
CA ILE A 4 -1.97 -9.26 -10.15
C ILE A 4 -0.76 -9.34 -9.20
N ALA A 5 -1.01 -9.35 -7.87
CA ALA A 5 0.04 -9.58 -6.88
C ALA A 5 0.57 -11.02 -6.97
N SER A 6 1.89 -11.15 -7.03
CA SER A 6 2.63 -12.41 -6.94
C SER A 6 2.70 -12.89 -5.49
N PRO A 7 2.68 -14.22 -5.25
CA PRO A 7 3.03 -14.80 -3.96
C PRO A 7 4.44 -14.42 -3.53
N ILE A 8 4.65 -14.07 -2.25
CA ILE A 8 5.91 -13.51 -1.73
C ILE A 8 7.11 -14.46 -1.90
N GLU A 9 6.87 -15.77 -1.89
CA GLU A 9 7.87 -16.80 -2.13
C GLU A 9 8.46 -16.79 -3.55
N GLN A 10 7.82 -16.08 -4.49
CA GLN A 10 8.33 -15.88 -5.86
C GLN A 10 9.27 -14.65 -5.96
N LEU A 11 9.48 -13.91 -4.87
CA LEU A 11 10.41 -12.79 -4.85
C LEU A 11 11.83 -13.28 -5.14
N LYS A 12 12.41 -12.75 -6.23
CA LYS A 12 13.79 -13.05 -6.63
C LYS A 12 14.77 -12.37 -5.66
N ASN A 13 15.98 -12.90 -5.58
CA ASN A 13 17.06 -12.33 -4.75
C ASN A 13 17.55 -10.98 -5.28
N HIS A 14 17.36 -10.74 -6.57
CA HIS A 14 17.86 -9.58 -7.28
C HIS A 14 16.92 -9.17 -8.41
N TYR A 15 16.81 -7.85 -8.63
CA TYR A 15 16.08 -7.24 -9.74
C TYR A 15 16.90 -6.10 -10.35
N THR A 16 16.68 -5.82 -11.64
CA THR A 16 17.25 -4.64 -12.30
C THR A 16 16.66 -3.37 -11.69
N VAL A 17 15.35 -3.33 -11.48
CA VAL A 17 14.64 -2.18 -10.89
C VAL A 17 13.72 -2.64 -9.77
N VAL A 18 13.88 -2.07 -8.57
CA VAL A 18 12.91 -2.18 -7.48
C VAL A 18 12.19 -0.86 -7.30
N VAL A 19 10.86 -0.89 -7.39
CA VAL A 19 9.96 0.23 -7.14
C VAL A 19 9.30 0.02 -5.77
N VAL A 20 9.48 0.99 -4.87
CA VAL A 20 8.88 0.93 -3.53
C VAL A 20 7.62 1.78 -3.50
N GLY A 21 6.47 1.14 -3.29
CA GLY A 21 5.14 1.77 -3.33
C GLY A 21 4.49 1.67 -4.72
N SER A 22 3.15 1.58 -4.72
CA SER A 22 2.35 1.32 -5.92
C SER A 22 1.33 2.41 -6.26
N GLY A 23 1.50 3.63 -5.72
CA GLY A 23 0.69 4.80 -6.08
C GLY A 23 0.96 5.30 -7.51
N TYR A 24 0.57 6.54 -7.84
CA TYR A 24 0.78 7.12 -9.18
C TYR A 24 2.23 6.98 -9.66
N GLY A 25 3.19 7.50 -8.91
CA GLY A 25 4.62 7.39 -9.22
C GLY A 25 5.11 5.95 -9.39
N GLY A 26 4.65 5.06 -8.50
CA GLY A 26 5.07 3.66 -8.47
C GLY A 26 4.51 2.85 -9.63
N GLY A 27 3.21 2.97 -9.90
CA GLY A 27 2.55 2.31 -11.02
C GLY A 27 3.09 2.78 -12.37
N ILE A 28 3.30 4.08 -12.54
CA ILE A 28 3.92 4.65 -13.75
C ILE A 28 5.32 4.09 -13.94
N THR A 29 6.17 4.17 -12.91
CA THR A 29 7.54 3.66 -12.97
C THR A 29 7.55 2.16 -13.32
N ALA A 30 6.72 1.36 -12.66
CA ALA A 30 6.63 -0.07 -12.92
C ALA A 30 6.23 -0.38 -14.37
N SER A 31 5.20 0.30 -14.89
CA SER A 31 4.75 0.15 -16.28
C SER A 31 5.84 0.54 -17.28
N ARG A 32 6.48 1.70 -17.09
CA ARG A 32 7.49 2.20 -18.04
C ARG A 32 8.76 1.38 -18.01
N MET A 33 9.23 0.96 -16.84
CA MET A 33 10.43 0.14 -16.73
C MET A 33 10.20 -1.30 -17.22
N ALA A 34 9.00 -1.87 -17.04
CA ALA A 34 8.67 -3.19 -17.58
C ALA A 34 8.54 -3.19 -19.12
N ARG A 35 8.26 -2.02 -19.71
CA ARG A 35 8.20 -1.80 -21.17
C ARG A 35 9.51 -1.33 -21.78
N ALA A 36 10.53 -1.09 -20.95
CA ALA A 36 11.81 -0.60 -21.42
C ALA A 36 12.62 -1.75 -22.05
N VAL A 37 13.33 -1.45 -23.12
CA VAL A 37 14.26 -2.36 -23.80
C VAL A 37 15.65 -1.74 -23.74
N ALA A 38 16.62 -2.49 -23.22
CA ALA A 38 18.01 -2.08 -23.18
C ALA A 38 18.69 -2.23 -24.57
N PRO A 39 19.73 -1.42 -24.90
CA PRO A 39 20.43 -1.49 -26.18
C PRO A 39 21.00 -2.87 -26.54
N ASP A 40 21.37 -3.66 -25.55
CA ASP A 40 21.91 -5.01 -25.67
C ASP A 40 20.84 -6.11 -25.58
N ASN A 41 19.56 -5.74 -25.58
CA ASN A 41 18.41 -6.61 -25.38
C ASN A 41 18.44 -7.40 -24.06
N ARG A 42 19.22 -6.95 -23.05
CA ARG A 42 19.16 -7.59 -21.74
C ARG A 42 17.78 -7.37 -21.11
N GLU A 43 17.29 -8.39 -20.43
CA GLU A 43 16.01 -8.32 -19.72
C GLU A 43 16.10 -7.29 -18.57
N ILE A 44 15.11 -6.40 -18.51
CA ILE A 44 14.94 -5.46 -17.39
C ILE A 44 13.91 -6.06 -16.44
N THR A 45 14.37 -6.63 -15.34
CA THR A 45 13.48 -7.23 -14.35
C THR A 45 12.98 -6.16 -13.36
N VAL A 46 11.66 -6.07 -13.20
CA VAL A 46 11.01 -5.05 -12.37
C VAL A 46 10.26 -5.70 -11.21
N CYS A 47 10.48 -5.18 -10.00
CA CYS A 47 9.77 -5.57 -8.79
C CYS A 47 9.06 -4.35 -8.17
N VAL A 48 7.80 -4.53 -7.76
CA VAL A 48 7.03 -3.54 -7.00
C VAL A 48 6.79 -4.09 -5.59
N LEU A 49 7.17 -3.31 -4.57
CA LEU A 49 6.92 -3.64 -3.17
C LEU A 49 5.87 -2.70 -2.58
N GLU A 50 4.69 -3.23 -2.27
CA GLU A 50 3.57 -2.49 -1.69
C GLU A 50 3.31 -2.91 -0.24
N ARG A 51 3.11 -1.93 0.65
CA ARG A 51 2.81 -2.17 2.07
C ARG A 51 1.38 -2.68 2.29
N GLY A 52 0.41 -2.16 1.55
CA GLY A 52 -1.00 -2.49 1.69
C GLY A 52 -1.41 -3.77 0.97
N LYS A 53 -2.71 -4.09 1.06
CA LYS A 53 -3.33 -5.25 0.42
C LYS A 53 -3.72 -4.96 -1.03
N GLU A 54 -3.97 -6.00 -1.81
CA GLU A 54 -4.69 -5.89 -3.09
C GLU A 54 -6.19 -6.05 -2.88
N PHE A 55 -6.94 -4.96 -3.09
CA PHE A 55 -8.40 -4.89 -2.99
C PHE A 55 -9.05 -5.05 -4.36
N LEU A 56 -9.82 -6.13 -4.55
CA LEU A 56 -10.52 -6.38 -5.80
C LEU A 56 -11.91 -5.74 -5.83
N PRO A 57 -12.34 -5.14 -6.95
CA PRO A 57 -13.73 -4.71 -7.15
C PRO A 57 -14.67 -5.93 -7.28
N GLY A 58 -15.98 -5.70 -7.27
CA GLY A 58 -16.99 -6.75 -7.31
C GLY A 58 -17.04 -7.53 -8.63
N ASP A 59 -17.73 -8.67 -8.61
CA ASP A 59 -17.93 -9.54 -9.77
C ASP A 59 -19.31 -9.36 -10.39
N PHE A 60 -19.38 -9.48 -11.71
CA PHE A 60 -20.57 -9.22 -12.51
C PHE A 60 -20.99 -10.45 -13.31
N ASP A 61 -22.30 -10.62 -13.53
CA ASP A 61 -22.83 -11.59 -14.48
C ASP A 61 -22.76 -11.03 -15.92
N LYS A 62 -23.18 -11.87 -16.88
CA LYS A 62 -23.24 -11.51 -18.30
C LYS A 62 -24.23 -10.38 -18.63
N ASP A 63 -25.12 -10.04 -17.69
CA ASP A 63 -26.13 -8.99 -17.82
C ASP A 63 -25.74 -7.74 -17.00
N ASP A 64 -24.45 -7.59 -16.68
CA ASP A 64 -23.83 -6.50 -15.91
C ASP A 64 -24.41 -6.32 -14.49
N LYS A 65 -24.96 -7.40 -13.88
CA LYS A 65 -25.42 -7.38 -12.49
C LYS A 65 -24.33 -7.83 -11.54
N LEU A 66 -24.14 -7.07 -10.47
CA LEU A 66 -23.23 -7.42 -9.38
C LEU A 66 -23.68 -8.73 -8.70
N ILE A 67 -22.84 -9.77 -8.76
CA ILE A 67 -23.08 -11.08 -8.14
C ILE A 67 -22.37 -11.15 -6.79
N ASN A 68 -21.09 -10.77 -6.75
CA ASN A 68 -20.28 -10.76 -5.52
C ASN A 68 -19.87 -9.32 -5.22
N PRO A 69 -20.10 -8.83 -3.98
CA PRO A 69 -19.56 -7.54 -3.57
C PRO A 69 -18.03 -7.57 -3.65
N GLY A 70 -17.44 -6.42 -3.99
CA GLY A 70 -15.99 -6.29 -3.99
C GLY A 70 -15.43 -6.21 -2.57
N GLN A 71 -14.11 -6.12 -2.48
CA GLN A 71 -13.36 -6.07 -1.21
C GLN A 71 -13.24 -4.66 -0.64
N TYR A 72 -13.70 -3.63 -1.37
CA TYR A 72 -13.74 -2.28 -0.83
C TYR A 72 -14.88 -2.16 0.18
N PRO A 73 -14.63 -1.54 1.35
CA PRO A 73 -15.62 -1.47 2.41
C PRO A 73 -16.85 -0.64 1.97
N ASP A 74 -18.03 -1.23 2.11
CA ASP A 74 -19.31 -0.57 1.83
C ASP A 74 -20.27 -0.57 3.04
N THR A 75 -19.86 -1.22 4.14
CA THR A 75 -20.48 -1.16 5.47
C THR A 75 -19.62 -0.44 6.50
N GLU A 76 -20.24 0.04 7.58
CA GLU A 76 -19.54 0.70 8.69
C GLU A 76 -18.52 -0.22 9.37
N PHE A 77 -18.87 -1.49 9.54
CA PHE A 77 -18.00 -2.46 10.20
C PHE A 77 -16.74 -2.76 9.38
N GLU A 78 -16.88 -2.95 8.07
CA GLU A 78 -15.75 -3.17 7.17
C GLU A 78 -14.87 -1.93 7.09
N ALA A 79 -15.47 -0.73 6.98
CA ALA A 79 -14.72 0.51 6.94
C ALA A 79 -13.86 0.69 8.20
N MET A 80 -14.44 0.45 9.39
CA MET A 80 -13.72 0.53 10.66
C MET A 80 -12.57 -0.48 10.78
N ARG A 81 -12.69 -1.68 10.20
CA ARG A 81 -11.60 -2.68 10.17
C ARG A 81 -10.42 -2.26 9.29
N GLU A 82 -10.68 -1.42 8.30
CA GLU A 82 -9.68 -0.91 7.37
C GLU A 82 -9.14 0.48 7.78
N VAL A 83 -9.61 1.07 8.88
CA VAL A 83 -9.02 2.28 9.46
C VAL A 83 -7.76 1.93 10.26
N GLN A 84 -6.69 2.66 9.98
CA GLN A 84 -5.47 2.68 10.79
C GLN A 84 -5.12 4.11 11.17
N ILE A 85 -4.68 4.30 12.41
CA ILE A 85 -4.39 5.62 12.98
C ILE A 85 -3.01 5.59 13.62
N ASP A 86 -2.13 6.48 13.18
CA ASP A 86 -0.79 6.64 13.73
C ASP A 86 -0.71 7.89 14.60
N LEU A 87 -0.82 7.70 15.91
CA LEU A 87 -0.71 8.74 16.94
C LEU A 87 0.76 8.93 17.35
N PRO A 88 1.09 10.03 18.06
CA PRO A 88 2.46 10.28 18.50
C PRO A 88 3.06 9.17 19.38
N GLN A 89 2.26 8.50 20.22
CA GLN A 89 2.77 7.47 21.14
C GLN A 89 2.53 6.02 20.66
N PHE A 90 1.53 5.78 19.79
CA PHE A 90 1.16 4.42 19.38
C PHE A 90 0.45 4.38 18.02
N HIS A 91 0.35 3.18 17.45
CA HIS A 91 -0.46 2.89 16.26
C HIS A 91 -1.70 2.11 16.68
N SER A 92 -2.85 2.45 16.11
CA SER A 92 -4.10 1.70 16.27
C SER A 92 -4.60 1.19 14.91
N GLY A 93 -5.19 -0.01 14.90
CA GLY A 93 -5.66 -0.64 13.68
C GLY A 93 -4.61 -1.50 12.97
N SER A 94 -4.96 -2.01 11.79
CA SER A 94 -4.06 -2.83 10.99
C SER A 94 -3.10 -1.95 10.19
N ARG A 95 -1.80 -2.27 10.20
CA ARG A 95 -0.78 -1.56 9.39
C ARG A 95 -1.02 -1.62 7.87
N THR A 96 -1.93 -2.48 7.42
CA THR A 96 -2.35 -2.64 6.02
C THR A 96 -3.81 -2.23 5.79
N GLY A 97 -4.45 -1.55 6.76
CA GLY A 97 -5.81 -1.04 6.60
C GLY A 97 -5.88 0.00 5.48
N LEU A 98 -6.94 -0.03 4.66
CA LEU A 98 -7.08 0.86 3.50
C LEU A 98 -6.94 2.36 3.83
N PHE A 99 -7.44 2.82 4.98
CA PHE A 99 -7.48 4.23 5.37
C PHE A 99 -6.41 4.53 6.41
N ASP A 100 -5.35 5.25 6.03
CA ASP A 100 -4.23 5.59 6.91
C ASP A 100 -4.30 7.06 7.34
N LEU A 101 -4.66 7.28 8.62
CA LEU A 101 -4.71 8.60 9.25
C LEU A 101 -3.47 8.85 10.10
N ARG A 102 -2.67 9.85 9.71
CA ARG A 102 -1.49 10.31 10.45
C ARG A 102 -1.85 11.53 11.27
N MET A 103 -1.91 11.34 12.58
CA MET A 103 -2.29 12.40 13.50
C MET A 103 -1.05 13.14 14.02
N ASN A 104 -1.02 14.45 13.84
CA ASN A 104 0.03 15.33 14.36
C ASN A 104 -0.61 16.53 15.05
N LYS A 105 0.23 17.38 15.64
CA LYS A 105 -0.23 18.51 16.44
C LYS A 105 -0.80 19.63 15.58
N GLU A 106 -0.19 19.93 14.42
CA GLU A 106 -0.61 21.08 13.60
C GLU A 106 -1.40 20.66 12.34
N ILE A 107 -1.05 19.52 11.72
CA ILE A 107 -1.73 19.03 10.51
C ILE A 107 -1.82 17.50 10.48
N ASN A 108 -3.03 17.02 10.20
CA ASN A 108 -3.32 15.60 10.01
C ASN A 108 -3.24 15.25 8.51
N VAL A 109 -2.85 14.02 8.21
CA VAL A 109 -2.75 13.54 6.82
C VAL A 109 -3.59 12.28 6.66
N PHE A 110 -4.42 12.24 5.62
CA PHE A 110 -5.19 11.04 5.25
C PHE A 110 -4.67 10.45 3.94
N LEU A 111 -4.41 9.15 3.94
CA LEU A 111 -3.80 8.42 2.83
C LEU A 111 -4.56 7.12 2.53
N GLY A 112 -4.45 6.64 1.29
CA GLY A 112 -4.82 5.27 0.94
C GLY A 112 -3.64 4.31 1.08
N CYS A 113 -3.88 3.11 1.60
CA CYS A 113 -2.89 2.04 1.74
C CYS A 113 -3.38 0.76 1.04
N GLY A 114 -2.74 0.38 -0.06
CA GLY A 114 -3.16 -0.75 -0.88
C GLY A 114 -2.45 -0.74 -2.22
N LEU A 115 -2.58 -1.83 -2.99
CA LEU A 115 -2.03 -1.94 -4.34
C LEU A 115 -2.74 -0.95 -5.28
N GLY A 116 -2.06 0.17 -5.60
CA GLY A 116 -2.63 1.35 -6.25
C GLY A 116 -2.55 2.63 -5.41
N GLY A 117 -2.14 2.54 -4.14
CA GLY A 117 -2.00 3.64 -3.18
C GLY A 117 -3.29 4.47 -3.03
N THR A 118 -3.14 5.78 -2.87
CA THR A 118 -4.27 6.71 -2.68
C THR A 118 -5.20 6.81 -3.89
N SER A 119 -4.83 6.30 -5.08
CA SER A 119 -5.76 6.22 -6.22
C SER A 119 -7.00 5.36 -5.90
N LEU A 120 -6.87 4.41 -4.97
CA LEU A 120 -7.96 3.56 -4.52
C LEU A 120 -9.06 4.37 -3.83
N VAL A 121 -8.70 5.41 -3.07
CA VAL A 121 -9.61 6.16 -2.17
C VAL A 121 -9.73 7.65 -2.50
N ASN A 122 -9.11 8.15 -3.57
CA ASN A 122 -9.25 9.57 -3.94
C ASN A 122 -10.55 9.88 -4.72
N ALA A 123 -10.76 11.16 -5.03
CA ALA A 123 -11.94 11.64 -5.74
C ALA A 123 -11.78 11.75 -7.28
N ASN A 124 -10.70 11.23 -7.87
CA ASN A 124 -10.47 11.13 -9.32
C ASN A 124 -10.19 12.41 -10.13
N VAL A 125 -10.06 13.57 -9.50
CA VAL A 125 -9.92 14.85 -10.22
C VAL A 125 -8.60 14.94 -11.01
N CYS A 126 -8.72 15.19 -12.31
CA CYS A 126 -7.61 15.20 -13.26
C CYS A 126 -7.36 16.61 -13.81
N MET A 127 -6.85 17.49 -12.94
CA MET A 127 -6.69 18.93 -13.21
C MET A 127 -5.21 19.32 -13.31
N GLU A 128 -4.87 20.20 -14.27
CA GLU A 128 -3.51 20.76 -14.37
C GLU A 128 -3.34 21.95 -13.43
N ALA A 129 -2.14 22.05 -12.83
CA ALA A 129 -1.73 23.23 -12.08
C ALA A 129 -1.47 24.42 -13.03
N GLU A 130 -1.53 25.64 -12.51
CA GLU A 130 -1.27 26.84 -13.32
C GLU A 130 0.17 26.86 -13.82
N ASP A 131 0.40 27.37 -15.04
CA ASP A 131 1.75 27.54 -15.62
C ASP A 131 2.69 28.34 -14.70
N SER A 132 2.15 29.28 -13.92
CA SER A 132 2.88 30.08 -12.94
C SER A 132 3.48 29.25 -11.81
N VAL A 133 2.84 28.13 -11.43
CA VAL A 133 3.35 27.18 -10.43
C VAL A 133 4.70 26.63 -10.87
N PHE A 134 4.82 26.22 -12.13
CA PHE A 134 6.03 25.62 -12.67
C PHE A 134 7.12 26.63 -13.02
N LYS A 135 6.78 27.92 -13.15
CA LYS A 135 7.74 29.01 -13.40
C LYS A 135 8.34 29.56 -12.10
N ALA A 136 7.78 29.19 -10.96
CA ALA A 136 8.20 29.68 -9.66
C ALA A 136 9.62 29.17 -9.29
N PRO A 137 10.44 29.97 -8.58
CA PRO A 137 11.86 29.70 -8.38
C PRO A 137 12.17 28.45 -7.56
N GLU A 138 11.18 27.89 -6.86
CA GLU A 138 11.33 26.63 -6.10
C GLU A 138 11.50 25.42 -7.03
N TRP A 139 11.07 25.52 -8.30
CA TRP A 139 11.34 24.49 -9.30
C TRP A 139 12.74 24.66 -9.93
N PRO A 140 13.46 23.55 -10.21
CA PRO A 140 14.73 23.59 -10.94
C PRO A 140 14.64 24.32 -12.27
N ALA A 141 15.72 24.97 -12.68
CA ALA A 141 15.78 25.76 -13.93
C ALA A 141 15.44 24.91 -15.17
N GLU A 142 15.78 23.63 -15.13
CA GLU A 142 15.55 22.65 -16.18
C GLU A 142 14.05 22.42 -16.39
N ILE A 143 13.25 22.41 -15.32
CA ILE A 143 11.77 22.30 -15.41
C ILE A 143 11.16 23.63 -15.86
N ARG A 144 11.69 24.76 -15.38
CA ARG A 144 11.24 26.11 -15.76
C ARG A 144 11.50 26.46 -17.22
N SER A 145 12.46 25.78 -17.85
CA SER A 145 12.81 25.98 -19.25
C SER A 145 11.67 25.59 -20.20
N GLU A 146 11.64 26.16 -21.41
CA GLU A 146 10.64 25.79 -22.42
C GLU A 146 10.66 24.29 -22.74
N GLN A 147 11.86 23.69 -22.78
CA GLN A 147 12.03 22.27 -23.00
C GLN A 147 11.50 21.44 -21.82
N GLY A 148 11.76 21.86 -20.58
CA GLY A 148 11.22 21.21 -19.38
C GLY A 148 9.69 21.25 -19.32
N LEU A 149 9.09 22.40 -19.63
CA LEU A 149 7.63 22.54 -19.73
C LEU A 149 7.06 21.68 -20.85
N LYS A 150 7.76 21.54 -21.98
CA LYS A 150 7.36 20.63 -23.07
C LYS A 150 7.40 19.16 -22.64
N GLU A 151 8.43 18.75 -21.92
CA GLU A 151 8.54 17.40 -21.35
C GLU A 151 7.45 17.13 -20.32
N LEU A 152 7.14 18.11 -19.47
CA LEU A 152 6.05 18.01 -18.49
C LEU A 152 4.68 17.86 -19.17
N ARG A 153 4.42 18.63 -20.24
CA ARG A 153 3.20 18.49 -21.07
C ARG A 153 3.10 17.12 -21.75
N ALA A 154 4.22 16.56 -22.19
CA ALA A 154 4.25 15.19 -22.70
C ALA A 154 3.88 14.17 -21.60
N GLY A 155 4.40 14.36 -20.38
CA GLY A 155 4.01 13.57 -19.21
C GLY A 155 2.51 13.68 -18.90
N TYR A 156 1.93 14.88 -18.98
CA TYR A 156 0.49 15.07 -18.83
C TYR A 156 -0.32 14.31 -19.90
N ALA A 157 0.11 14.34 -21.16
CA ALA A 157 -0.55 13.62 -22.24
C ALA A 157 -0.54 12.10 -22.01
N LEU A 158 0.62 11.54 -21.63
CA LEU A 158 0.77 10.12 -21.31
C LEU A 158 -0.09 9.70 -20.12
N ALA A 159 -0.11 10.52 -19.06
CA ALA A 159 -0.95 10.28 -17.90
C ALA A 159 -2.44 10.27 -18.27
N ARG A 160 -2.91 11.20 -19.11
CA ARG A 160 -4.30 11.20 -19.60
C ARG A 160 -4.63 9.99 -20.47
N GLU A 161 -3.68 9.53 -21.28
CA GLU A 161 -3.88 8.34 -22.11
C GLU A 161 -4.14 7.08 -21.27
N MET A 162 -3.44 6.94 -20.14
CA MET A 162 -3.61 5.81 -19.22
C MET A 162 -4.78 5.98 -18.24
N LEU A 163 -4.98 7.19 -17.71
CA LEU A 163 -6.00 7.46 -16.70
C LEU A 163 -7.40 7.70 -17.31
N ARG A 164 -7.47 8.04 -18.60
CA ARG A 164 -8.70 8.29 -19.38
C ARG A 164 -9.71 9.15 -18.60
N PRO A 165 -9.35 10.38 -18.21
CA PRO A 165 -10.29 11.25 -17.53
C PRO A 165 -11.46 11.60 -18.47
N SER A 166 -12.65 11.74 -17.90
CA SER A 166 -13.85 12.13 -18.62
C SER A 166 -14.77 12.98 -17.74
N GLU A 167 -15.61 13.79 -18.36
CA GLU A 167 -16.53 14.71 -17.68
C GLU A 167 -17.93 14.10 -17.52
N TYR A 168 -18.64 14.53 -16.48
CA TYR A 168 -20.06 14.23 -16.33
C TYR A 168 -20.90 15.20 -17.19
N LYS A 169 -21.31 14.74 -18.37
CA LYS A 169 -21.87 15.58 -19.45
C LYS A 169 -23.35 15.98 -19.26
N TYR A 170 -23.73 16.43 -18.07
CA TYR A 170 -25.13 16.77 -17.77
C TYR A 170 -25.66 17.97 -18.57
N LYS A 171 -24.77 18.89 -19.00
CA LYS A 171 -25.15 20.05 -19.82
C LYS A 171 -25.39 19.69 -21.29
N THR A 172 -24.61 18.75 -21.84
CA THR A 172 -24.65 18.42 -23.27
C THR A 172 -25.44 17.16 -23.60
N GLU A 173 -25.56 16.23 -22.65
CA GLU A 173 -26.21 14.91 -22.80
C GLU A 173 -27.12 14.58 -21.58
N PRO A 174 -28.10 15.43 -21.21
CA PRO A 174 -28.88 15.32 -19.96
C PRO A 174 -29.70 14.03 -19.83
N ASP A 175 -30.17 13.43 -20.93
CA ASP A 175 -30.92 12.17 -20.89
C ASP A 175 -30.06 10.99 -20.41
N LYS A 176 -28.77 11.01 -20.74
CA LYS A 176 -27.78 10.00 -20.34
C LYS A 176 -27.12 10.35 -19.00
N PHE A 177 -26.94 11.65 -18.74
CA PHE A 177 -26.31 12.21 -17.56
C PHE A 177 -27.27 13.18 -16.85
N PRO A 178 -28.27 12.67 -16.11
CA PRO A 178 -29.23 13.54 -15.45
C PRO A 178 -28.52 14.48 -14.44
N PRO A 179 -28.99 15.73 -14.27
CA PRO A 179 -28.44 16.63 -13.27
C PRO A 179 -28.41 15.99 -11.88
N ILE A 180 -27.29 16.17 -11.16
CA ILE A 180 -27.10 15.67 -9.80
C ILE A 180 -27.12 16.85 -8.81
N ALA A 181 -27.82 16.67 -7.70
CA ALA A 181 -28.19 17.77 -6.80
C ALA A 181 -26.98 18.55 -6.24
N LYS A 182 -25.93 17.83 -5.78
CA LYS A 182 -24.69 18.44 -5.29
C LYS A 182 -23.96 19.34 -6.31
N LEU A 183 -24.00 18.96 -7.58
CA LEU A 183 -23.38 19.71 -8.67
C LEU A 183 -24.18 20.97 -9.00
N SER A 184 -25.51 20.85 -9.03
CA SER A 184 -26.40 22.00 -9.22
C SER A 184 -26.29 23.01 -8.07
N ALA A 185 -26.12 22.56 -6.83
CA ALA A 185 -25.84 23.42 -5.68
C ALA A 185 -24.48 24.14 -5.82
N LEU A 186 -23.45 23.47 -6.34
CA LEU A 186 -22.16 24.11 -6.61
C LEU A 186 -22.29 25.17 -7.72
N GLU A 187 -23.03 24.90 -8.79
CA GLU A 187 -23.31 25.85 -9.86
C GLU A 187 -24.03 27.11 -9.34
N LYS A 188 -25.00 26.96 -8.44
CA LYS A 188 -25.66 28.09 -7.76
C LYS A 188 -24.67 28.90 -6.91
N SER A 189 -23.78 28.22 -6.19
CA SER A 189 -22.74 28.86 -5.39
C SER A 189 -21.76 29.66 -6.26
N ALA A 190 -21.38 29.13 -7.42
CA ALA A 190 -20.50 29.80 -8.38
C ALA A 190 -21.12 31.10 -8.91
N ALA A 191 -22.41 31.05 -9.27
CA ALA A 191 -23.14 32.23 -9.73
C ALA A 191 -23.18 33.35 -8.67
N HIS A 192 -23.35 32.99 -7.39
CA HIS A 192 -23.30 33.95 -6.29
C HIS A 192 -21.90 34.55 -6.07
N LEU A 193 -20.86 33.73 -6.21
CA LEU A 193 -19.46 34.18 -6.11
C LEU A 193 -19.01 35.01 -7.32
N GLY A 194 -19.74 35.00 -8.43
CA GLY A 194 -19.32 35.59 -9.70
C GLY A 194 -18.08 34.91 -10.28
N ALA A 195 -17.93 33.60 -10.03
CA ALA A 195 -16.75 32.82 -10.40
C ALA A 195 -17.07 31.80 -11.50
N GLU A 196 -16.03 31.34 -12.21
CA GLU A 196 -16.18 30.35 -13.26
C GLU A 196 -16.54 28.98 -12.68
N PHE A 197 -17.45 28.27 -13.35
CA PHE A 197 -17.84 26.91 -12.98
C PHE A 197 -17.92 25.99 -14.19
N TYR A 198 -17.35 24.80 -14.06
CA TYR A 198 -17.41 23.77 -15.09
C TYR A 198 -17.32 22.33 -14.51
N PRO A 199 -17.87 21.33 -15.23
CA PRO A 199 -17.66 19.92 -14.90
C PRO A 199 -16.19 19.54 -15.01
N LEU A 200 -15.65 18.80 -14.03
CA LEU A 200 -14.26 18.41 -14.01
C LEU A 200 -14.00 17.16 -14.87
N PRO A 201 -12.85 17.09 -15.58
CA PRO A 201 -12.34 15.82 -16.07
C PRO A 201 -11.91 14.95 -14.87
N ILE A 202 -12.57 13.80 -14.72
CA ILE A 202 -12.30 12.84 -13.63
C ILE A 202 -11.98 11.45 -14.17
N ASN A 203 -11.12 10.70 -13.48
CA ASN A 203 -10.73 9.32 -13.82
C ASN A 203 -11.86 8.31 -13.51
N VAL A 204 -13.01 8.48 -14.16
CA VAL A 204 -14.19 7.63 -14.03
C VAL A 204 -14.65 7.28 -15.43
N ASN A 205 -14.98 6.01 -15.65
CA ASN A 205 -15.63 5.56 -16.87
C ASN A 205 -17.14 5.75 -16.76
N PHE A 206 -17.71 6.47 -17.71
CA PHE A 206 -19.14 6.76 -17.79
C PHE A 206 -19.87 5.98 -18.89
N GLU A 207 -19.13 5.27 -19.74
CA GLU A 207 -19.67 4.68 -20.96
C GLU A 207 -19.41 3.18 -21.01
N LYS A 208 -20.29 2.44 -21.69
CA LYS A 208 -20.07 1.01 -21.91
C LYS A 208 -18.99 0.84 -22.97
N LEU A 209 -17.97 0.04 -22.64
CA LEU A 209 -16.86 -0.23 -23.56
C LEU A 209 -17.27 -1.30 -24.58
N THR A 210 -16.79 -1.19 -25.81
CA THR A 210 -17.14 -2.11 -26.91
C THR A 210 -16.73 -3.57 -26.65
N ARG A 211 -15.67 -3.78 -25.86
CA ARG A 211 -15.14 -5.12 -25.52
C ARG A 211 -15.25 -5.43 -24.02
N ASP A 212 -16.03 -4.64 -23.29
CA ASP A 212 -16.14 -4.64 -21.81
C ASP A 212 -14.78 -4.49 -21.07
N THR A 213 -13.69 -4.28 -21.80
CA THR A 213 -12.32 -4.17 -21.30
C THR A 213 -11.72 -2.84 -21.76
N ASN A 214 -10.87 -2.27 -20.90
CA ASN A 214 -10.20 -1.02 -21.16
C ASN A 214 -8.95 -1.21 -22.05
N HIS A 215 -8.24 -0.11 -22.30
CA HIS A 215 -7.09 -0.05 -23.19
C HIS A 215 -5.85 -0.87 -22.72
N VAL A 216 -5.87 -1.43 -21.50
CA VAL A 216 -4.85 -2.37 -21.00
C VAL A 216 -5.39 -3.79 -20.76
N GLY A 217 -6.65 -4.05 -21.12
CA GLY A 217 -7.28 -5.37 -21.03
C GLY A 217 -7.95 -5.70 -19.68
N VAL A 218 -8.25 -4.68 -18.86
CA VAL A 218 -8.99 -4.84 -17.60
C VAL A 218 -10.48 -4.63 -17.83
N GLU A 219 -11.32 -5.53 -17.35
CA GLU A 219 -12.78 -5.40 -17.42
C GLU A 219 -13.27 -4.15 -16.69
N GLN A 220 -14.06 -3.30 -17.37
CA GLN A 220 -14.44 -1.98 -16.89
C GLN A 220 -15.89 -1.64 -17.25
N HIS A 221 -16.64 -1.16 -16.25
CA HIS A 221 -18.07 -0.86 -16.35
C HIS A 221 -18.35 0.64 -16.22
N PRO A 222 -19.53 1.12 -16.68
CA PRO A 222 -19.97 2.50 -16.46
C PRO A 222 -20.22 2.81 -14.97
N CYS A 223 -20.00 4.05 -14.57
CA CYS A 223 -20.31 4.53 -13.24
C CYS A 223 -21.80 4.46 -12.93
N VAL A 224 -22.15 3.81 -11.81
CA VAL A 224 -23.53 3.72 -11.31
C VAL A 224 -23.98 4.97 -10.53
N GLY A 225 -23.07 5.91 -10.25
CA GLY A 225 -23.36 7.16 -9.54
C GLY A 225 -23.61 6.99 -8.04
N CYS A 226 -22.91 6.06 -7.38
CA CYS A 226 -23.14 5.70 -5.97
C CYS A 226 -22.56 6.67 -4.94
N GLY A 227 -21.61 7.55 -5.29
CA GLY A 227 -20.98 8.48 -4.33
C GLY A 227 -19.92 7.87 -3.40
N ASP A 228 -19.56 6.60 -3.55
CA ASP A 228 -18.66 5.87 -2.63
C ASP A 228 -17.18 5.89 -3.07
N CYS A 229 -16.76 6.81 -3.94
CA CYS A 229 -15.41 6.78 -4.52
C CYS A 229 -14.27 6.80 -3.49
N MET A 230 -14.53 7.35 -2.30
CA MET A 230 -13.56 7.51 -1.22
C MET A 230 -13.32 6.25 -0.39
N THR A 231 -14.17 5.23 -0.50
CA THR A 231 -13.92 3.90 0.10
C THR A 231 -13.41 2.89 -0.92
N GLY A 232 -13.35 3.29 -2.19
CA GLY A 232 -13.00 2.44 -3.32
C GLY A 232 -14.21 2.06 -4.17
N CYS A 233 -13.96 1.67 -5.42
CA CYS A 233 -15.03 1.43 -6.38
C CYS A 233 -15.29 -0.07 -6.56
N ASN A 234 -16.34 -0.58 -5.92
CA ASN A 234 -16.80 -1.96 -6.13
C ASN A 234 -17.39 -2.20 -7.53
N TYR A 235 -17.66 -1.14 -8.30
CA TYR A 235 -18.34 -1.21 -9.60
C TYR A 235 -17.42 -1.18 -10.82
N ARG A 236 -16.09 -1.28 -10.64
CA ARG A 236 -15.09 -1.25 -11.72
C ARG A 236 -15.14 0.01 -12.60
N ALA A 237 -15.79 1.09 -12.17
CA ALA A 237 -15.91 2.31 -12.98
C ALA A 237 -14.73 3.28 -12.82
N LYS A 238 -14.07 3.24 -11.65
CA LYS A 238 -12.98 4.17 -11.30
C LYS A 238 -11.67 3.76 -11.98
N ASN A 239 -11.04 4.65 -12.74
CA ASN A 239 -9.74 4.45 -13.38
C ASN A 239 -8.58 4.64 -12.37
N THR A 240 -8.52 3.77 -11.36
CA THR A 240 -7.41 3.74 -10.40
C THR A 240 -6.13 3.22 -11.05
N VAL A 241 -4.99 3.41 -10.39
CA VAL A 241 -3.69 2.84 -10.82
C VAL A 241 -3.75 1.30 -10.91
N LEU A 242 -4.58 0.68 -10.07
CA LEU A 242 -4.88 -0.75 -10.10
C LEU A 242 -5.68 -1.17 -11.35
N MET A 243 -6.40 -0.26 -12.01
CA MET A 243 -7.19 -0.54 -13.21
C MET A 243 -6.44 -0.25 -14.53
N ASN A 244 -5.23 0.33 -14.47
CA ASN A 244 -4.45 0.69 -15.67
C ASN A 244 -2.95 0.34 -15.57
N TYR A 245 -2.14 1.19 -14.93
CA TYR A 245 -0.68 1.10 -14.90
C TYR A 245 -0.14 -0.20 -14.28
N LEU A 246 -0.73 -0.69 -13.18
CA LEU A 246 -0.25 -1.92 -12.54
C LEU A 246 -0.58 -3.19 -13.35
N PRO A 247 -1.81 -3.36 -13.87
CA PRO A 247 -2.11 -4.39 -14.86
C PRO A 247 -1.18 -4.33 -16.07
N ASP A 248 -0.89 -3.13 -16.58
CA ASP A 248 0.04 -2.94 -17.70
C ASP A 248 1.47 -3.38 -17.34
N ALA A 249 1.97 -3.00 -16.16
CA ALA A 249 3.27 -3.44 -15.66
C ALA A 249 3.33 -4.98 -15.56
N ARG A 250 2.29 -5.60 -14.97
CA ARG A 250 2.21 -7.06 -14.84
C ARG A 250 2.16 -7.76 -16.19
N ASN A 251 1.38 -7.22 -17.13
CA ASN A 251 1.28 -7.72 -18.50
C ASN A 251 2.60 -7.68 -19.27
N ASN A 252 3.56 -6.86 -18.83
CA ASN A 252 4.91 -6.74 -19.40
C ASN A 252 6.00 -7.32 -18.47
N GLY A 253 5.65 -8.17 -17.51
CA GLY A 253 6.61 -8.98 -16.74
C GLY A 253 7.05 -8.41 -15.40
N ALA A 254 6.43 -7.32 -14.91
CA ALA A 254 6.70 -6.85 -13.55
C ALA A 254 6.19 -7.86 -12.50
N ASP A 255 7.00 -8.11 -11.47
CA ASP A 255 6.60 -8.82 -10.26
C ASP A 255 6.09 -7.83 -9.23
N ILE A 256 4.93 -8.11 -8.64
CA ILE A 256 4.26 -7.19 -7.72
C ILE A 256 4.01 -7.92 -6.41
N PHE A 257 4.47 -7.38 -5.28
CA PHE A 257 4.31 -8.00 -3.97
C PHE A 257 3.61 -7.05 -3.01
N THR A 258 2.61 -7.55 -2.30
CA THR A 258 1.81 -6.80 -1.31
C THR A 258 2.16 -7.21 0.11
N GLU A 259 1.72 -6.41 1.09
CA GLU A 259 2.02 -6.63 2.52
C GLU A 259 3.53 -6.62 2.84
N VAL A 260 4.32 -5.92 2.00
CA VAL A 260 5.76 -5.73 2.12
C VAL A 260 6.07 -4.30 2.57
N SER A 261 6.42 -4.11 3.84
CA SER A 261 6.82 -2.81 4.37
C SER A 261 8.33 -2.61 4.25
N VAL A 262 8.77 -1.87 3.23
CA VAL A 262 10.15 -1.37 3.16
C VAL A 262 10.42 -0.44 4.35
N ARG A 263 11.58 -0.59 4.98
CA ARG A 263 11.98 0.13 6.19
C ARG A 263 13.08 1.14 5.91
N TYR A 264 14.13 0.73 5.21
CA TYR A 264 15.24 1.58 4.78
C TYR A 264 15.93 0.92 3.57
N ILE A 265 16.81 1.67 2.93
CA ILE A 265 17.68 1.19 1.88
C ILE A 265 19.14 1.42 2.28
N GLU A 266 20.00 0.51 1.83
CA GLU A 266 21.44 0.58 2.05
C GLU A 266 22.17 0.42 0.71
N ARG A 267 23.31 1.09 0.59
CA ARG A 267 24.24 0.87 -0.52
C ARG A 267 25.38 -0.05 -0.06
N LYS A 268 25.48 -1.25 -0.63
CA LYS A 268 26.64 -2.15 -0.46
C LYS A 268 27.32 -2.30 -1.81
N GLU A 269 28.56 -1.82 -1.91
CA GLU A 269 29.34 -1.84 -3.15
C GLU A 269 28.57 -1.24 -4.34
N SER A 270 28.33 -2.04 -5.39
CA SER A 270 27.63 -1.66 -6.61
C SER A 270 26.12 -1.94 -6.57
N ARG A 271 25.56 -2.44 -5.46
CA ARG A 271 24.14 -2.82 -5.34
C ARG A 271 23.43 -2.11 -4.21
N TRP A 272 22.12 -1.95 -4.40
CA TRP A 272 21.21 -1.51 -3.35
C TRP A 272 20.64 -2.72 -2.62
N LEU A 273 20.57 -2.64 -1.30
CA LEU A 273 19.80 -3.55 -0.47
C LEU A 273 18.55 -2.83 0.02
N ILE A 274 17.38 -3.39 -0.28
CA ILE A 274 16.09 -2.85 0.10
C ILE A 274 15.60 -3.67 1.28
N HIS A 275 15.70 -3.10 2.49
CA HIS A 275 15.35 -3.81 3.72
C HIS A 275 13.85 -3.71 3.99
N TYR A 276 13.19 -4.85 4.14
CA TYR A 276 11.74 -4.92 4.29
C TYR A 276 11.29 -5.86 5.40
N GLN A 277 10.05 -5.65 5.83
CA GLN A 277 9.34 -6.47 6.79
C GLN A 277 8.03 -6.97 6.16
N LEU A 278 7.72 -8.25 6.34
CA LEU A 278 6.43 -8.80 5.94
C LEU A 278 5.40 -8.59 7.03
N LEU A 279 4.28 -7.98 6.65
CA LEU A 279 3.16 -7.72 7.53
C LEU A 279 2.25 -8.97 7.58
N HIS A 280 1.46 -9.11 8.66
CA HIS A 280 0.49 -10.21 8.85
C HIS A 280 1.05 -11.64 8.80
N THR A 281 2.36 -11.80 8.92
CA THR A 281 3.01 -13.12 9.04
C THR A 281 3.18 -13.57 10.49
N GLY A 282 2.95 -12.67 11.45
CA GLY A 282 3.28 -12.90 12.87
C GLY A 282 4.78 -12.83 13.18
N ARG A 283 5.66 -12.64 12.17
CA ARG A 283 7.11 -12.45 12.36
C ARG A 283 7.45 -11.30 13.30
N GLU A 284 6.59 -10.30 13.32
CA GLU A 284 6.72 -9.11 14.17
C GLU A 284 6.67 -9.46 15.67
N ASN A 285 6.01 -10.56 16.05
CA ASN A 285 5.94 -11.03 17.43
C ASN A 285 7.26 -11.66 17.94
N PHE A 286 8.23 -11.84 17.05
CA PHE A 286 9.53 -12.46 17.35
C PHE A 286 10.70 -11.48 17.28
N ASP A 287 10.43 -10.16 17.17
CA ASP A 287 11.46 -9.14 16.96
C ASP A 287 12.40 -9.51 15.78
N ALA A 288 11.82 -10.15 14.75
CA ALA A 288 12.57 -10.71 13.65
C ALA A 288 13.29 -9.59 12.87
N PRO A 289 14.56 -9.79 12.49
CA PRO A 289 15.25 -8.85 11.61
C PRO A 289 14.52 -8.63 10.29
N THR A 290 14.78 -7.48 9.68
CA THR A 290 14.35 -7.19 8.30
C THR A 290 15.01 -8.16 7.34
N MET A 291 14.27 -8.60 6.33
CA MET A 291 14.83 -9.25 5.15
C MET A 291 15.30 -8.17 4.17
N PHE A 292 16.01 -8.57 3.12
CA PHE A 292 16.36 -7.67 2.02
C PHE A 292 16.18 -8.33 0.65
N VAL A 293 15.92 -7.51 -0.35
CA VAL A 293 16.08 -7.83 -1.77
C VAL A 293 17.13 -6.89 -2.36
N SER A 294 17.94 -7.37 -3.29
CA SER A 294 18.96 -6.53 -3.92
C SER A 294 18.49 -5.94 -5.25
N ALA A 295 19.01 -4.78 -5.63
CA ALA A 295 18.71 -4.17 -6.93
C ALA A 295 19.87 -3.37 -7.53
N ASP A 296 19.85 -3.24 -8.85
CA ASP A 296 20.73 -2.29 -9.56
C ASP A 296 20.20 -0.86 -9.40
N ILE A 297 18.89 -0.66 -9.52
CA ILE A 297 18.19 0.63 -9.42
C ILE A 297 17.06 0.56 -8.40
N VAL A 298 16.94 1.59 -7.57
CA VAL A 298 15.82 1.78 -6.65
C VAL A 298 15.04 3.03 -7.00
N VAL A 299 13.72 2.92 -7.06
CA VAL A 299 12.82 4.05 -7.21
C VAL A 299 11.87 4.09 -6.01
N LEU A 300 12.01 5.12 -5.18
CA LEU A 300 11.10 5.37 -4.07
C LEU A 300 9.86 6.11 -4.58
N SER A 301 8.72 5.45 -4.44
CA SER A 301 7.39 5.93 -4.84
C SER A 301 6.35 5.61 -3.76
N ALA A 302 6.77 5.63 -2.50
CA ALA A 302 5.97 5.28 -1.32
C ALA A 302 5.05 6.42 -0.86
N GLY A 303 4.89 7.46 -1.68
CA GLY A 303 4.17 8.68 -1.38
C GLY A 303 4.99 9.63 -0.52
N THR A 304 4.49 10.85 -0.37
CA THR A 304 5.15 11.95 0.33
C THR A 304 5.75 11.54 1.68
N LEU A 305 4.92 10.92 2.52
CA LEU A 305 5.35 10.49 3.86
C LEU A 305 6.27 9.26 3.78
N GLY A 306 5.93 8.24 2.98
CA GLY A 306 6.65 6.97 2.94
C GLY A 306 8.07 7.10 2.39
N SER A 307 8.24 7.80 1.27
CA SER A 307 9.55 8.00 0.63
C SER A 307 10.48 8.83 1.52
N THR A 308 9.95 9.89 2.13
CA THR A 308 10.68 10.69 3.13
C THR A 308 11.08 9.85 4.34
N GLU A 309 10.17 9.04 4.88
CA GLU A 309 10.44 8.18 6.04
C GLU A 309 11.55 7.16 5.77
N ILE A 310 11.54 6.54 4.58
CA ILE A 310 12.56 5.59 4.15
C ILE A 310 13.92 6.28 4.03
N LEU A 311 14.00 7.47 3.42
CA LEU A 311 15.27 8.21 3.30
C LEU A 311 15.79 8.70 4.65
N LEU A 312 14.92 9.18 5.56
CA LEU A 312 15.32 9.57 6.91
C LEU A 312 15.90 8.38 7.70
N ARG A 313 15.28 7.20 7.60
CA ARG A 313 15.81 5.97 8.22
C ARG A 313 17.12 5.55 7.56
N SER A 314 17.22 5.63 6.23
CA SER A 314 18.43 5.27 5.50
C SER A 314 19.60 6.19 5.87
N LYS A 315 19.35 7.49 6.05
CA LYS A 315 20.31 8.46 6.57
C LYS A 315 20.78 8.11 7.98
N HIS A 316 19.86 7.73 8.86
CA HIS A 316 20.19 7.30 10.22
C HIS A 316 21.06 6.02 10.22
N ASN A 317 20.89 5.15 9.22
CA ASN A 317 21.70 3.95 9.01
C ASN A 317 22.98 4.21 8.18
N GLY A 318 23.37 5.48 7.97
CA GLY A 318 24.67 5.83 7.39
C GLY A 318 24.66 6.14 5.88
N LEU A 319 23.51 6.14 5.20
CA LEU A 319 23.44 6.59 3.81
C LEU A 319 23.70 8.10 3.72
N SER A 320 24.68 8.49 2.92
CA SER A 320 25.02 9.90 2.67
C SER A 320 23.90 10.58 1.89
N LEU A 321 23.23 11.55 2.48
CA LEU A 321 22.06 12.21 1.91
C LEU A 321 22.04 13.70 2.26
N SER A 322 21.30 14.45 1.45
CA SER A 322 21.02 15.87 1.66
C SER A 322 20.57 16.19 3.09
N GLY A 323 20.96 17.36 3.58
CA GLY A 323 20.45 17.94 4.83
C GLY A 323 18.95 18.26 4.80
N ARG A 324 18.36 18.35 3.60
CA ARG A 324 16.99 18.80 3.33
C ARG A 324 15.94 17.69 3.32
N VAL A 325 16.32 16.43 3.56
CA VAL A 325 15.35 15.33 3.67
C VAL A 325 14.37 15.62 4.81
N GLY A 326 13.09 15.70 4.45
CA GLY A 326 11.97 16.03 5.32
C GLY A 326 11.58 17.51 5.35
N GLU A 327 12.34 18.40 4.72
CA GLU A 327 12.00 19.81 4.65
C GLU A 327 11.02 20.11 3.49
N ASN A 328 10.42 21.29 3.52
CA ASN A 328 9.52 21.80 2.47
C ASN A 328 8.25 20.98 2.26
N PHE A 329 7.67 20.46 3.35
CA PHE A 329 6.38 19.78 3.31
C PHE A 329 5.24 20.78 3.10
N SER A 330 4.29 20.41 2.24
CA SER A 330 3.09 21.17 1.89
C SER A 330 1.83 20.33 2.10
N GLY A 331 0.77 20.96 2.60
CA GLY A 331 -0.59 20.37 2.68
C GLY A 331 -1.45 20.73 1.46
N ASN A 332 -0.83 21.30 0.42
CA ASN A 332 -1.46 21.79 -0.80
C ASN A 332 -2.58 22.81 -0.57
N GLY A 333 -2.51 23.54 0.56
CA GLY A 333 -3.54 24.49 0.97
C GLY A 333 -4.94 23.88 1.11
N ASP A 334 -5.03 22.58 1.41
CA ASP A 334 -6.28 21.84 1.54
C ASP A 334 -7.17 22.40 2.66
N VAL A 335 -8.46 22.61 2.35
CA VAL A 335 -9.50 22.88 3.35
C VAL A 335 -10.71 22.00 3.08
N LEU A 336 -11.16 21.30 4.12
CA LEU A 336 -12.45 20.60 4.16
C LEU A 336 -13.42 21.39 5.04
N ALA A 337 -14.59 21.72 4.51
CA ALA A 337 -15.64 22.41 5.24
C ALA A 337 -17.02 22.02 4.73
N PHE A 338 -18.06 22.44 5.44
CA PHE A 338 -19.43 22.04 5.15
C PHE A 338 -20.39 23.22 5.14
N GLY A 339 -21.27 23.25 4.15
CA GLY A 339 -22.53 24.00 4.21
C GLY A 339 -23.58 23.07 4.79
N TYR A 340 -23.87 23.19 6.09
CA TYR A 340 -24.78 22.29 6.79
C TYR A 340 -26.23 22.75 6.65
N ASN A 341 -27.13 21.80 6.39
CA ASN A 341 -28.58 22.01 6.42
C ASN A 341 -29.13 23.08 5.45
N CYS A 342 -28.50 23.23 4.29
CA CYS A 342 -28.90 24.13 3.22
C CYS A 342 -30.38 23.99 2.82
N ASP A 343 -30.94 25.03 2.22
CA ASP A 343 -32.30 25.00 1.66
C ASP A 343 -32.40 24.09 0.44
N GLU A 344 -31.33 24.08 -0.37
CA GLU A 344 -31.20 23.18 -1.51
C GLU A 344 -30.89 21.76 -1.05
N GLU A 345 -31.54 20.78 -1.68
CA GLU A 345 -31.13 19.39 -1.52
C GLU A 345 -29.74 19.18 -2.14
N ILE A 346 -28.83 18.54 -1.40
CA ILE A 346 -27.47 18.22 -1.89
C ILE A 346 -27.38 16.75 -2.30
N ASN A 347 -28.00 15.85 -1.55
CA ASN A 347 -27.88 14.39 -1.74
C ASN A 347 -26.40 13.92 -1.74
N GLY A 348 -25.60 14.40 -0.79
CA GLY A 348 -24.15 14.20 -0.74
C GLY A 348 -23.66 12.94 -0.02
N VAL A 349 -24.50 11.93 0.23
CA VAL A 349 -24.13 10.72 0.98
C VAL A 349 -24.29 9.48 0.11
N GLY A 350 -23.19 8.74 -0.06
CA GLY A 350 -23.08 7.57 -0.91
C GLY A 350 -23.95 6.38 -0.49
N PHE A 351 -24.02 5.38 -1.36
CA PHE A 351 -24.93 4.26 -1.21
C PHE A 351 -24.51 3.32 -0.08
N GLY A 352 -23.20 3.11 0.10
CA GLY A 352 -22.66 2.02 0.92
C GLY A 352 -23.12 0.68 0.36
N HIS A 353 -23.49 -0.25 1.23
CA HIS A 353 -24.00 -1.58 0.86
C HIS A 353 -25.36 -1.60 0.11
N ARG A 354 -25.96 -0.43 -0.18
CA ARG A 354 -27.27 -0.35 -0.85
C ARG A 354 -27.12 -0.51 -2.36
N LEU A 355 -28.02 -1.30 -2.96
CA LEU A 355 -27.99 -1.57 -4.39
C LEU A 355 -28.27 -0.32 -5.25
N PRO A 356 -27.66 -0.23 -6.45
CA PRO A 356 -28.02 0.80 -7.42
C PRO A 356 -29.51 0.77 -7.77
N GLY A 357 -30.11 1.95 -7.93
CA GLY A 357 -31.54 2.10 -8.22
C GLY A 357 -32.46 2.14 -6.99
N ALA A 358 -31.97 1.79 -5.80
CA ALA A 358 -32.73 1.94 -4.56
C ALA A 358 -32.95 3.42 -4.15
N ARG A 359 -32.26 4.36 -4.81
CA ARG A 359 -32.32 5.80 -4.56
C ARG A 359 -31.81 6.62 -5.74
N GLN A 360 -32.04 7.93 -5.65
CA GLN A 360 -31.47 8.91 -6.58
C GLN A 360 -29.94 8.85 -6.59
N LYS A 361 -29.35 8.98 -7.78
CA LYS A 361 -27.91 9.02 -7.98
C LYS A 361 -27.30 10.20 -7.21
N VAL A 362 -26.20 9.92 -6.52
CA VAL A 362 -25.34 10.94 -5.91
C VAL A 362 -24.39 11.50 -6.97
N GLY A 363 -23.93 10.63 -7.87
CA GLY A 363 -22.85 10.91 -8.82
C GLY A 363 -21.49 10.42 -8.30
N PRO A 364 -20.39 10.63 -9.06
CA PRO A 364 -19.02 10.49 -8.55
C PRO A 364 -18.78 11.41 -7.34
N CYS A 365 -17.76 11.13 -6.52
CA CYS A 365 -17.48 11.93 -5.32
C CYS A 365 -17.33 13.42 -5.61
N ILE A 366 -16.47 13.78 -6.57
CA ILE A 366 -16.34 15.15 -7.09
C ILE A 366 -16.74 15.14 -8.56
N THR A 367 -17.49 16.15 -8.99
CA THR A 367 -17.96 16.25 -10.39
C THR A 367 -17.74 17.62 -11.03
N GLY A 368 -17.64 18.68 -10.25
CA GLY A 368 -17.42 20.04 -10.78
C GLY A 368 -16.57 20.89 -9.85
N VAL A 369 -16.15 22.03 -10.39
CA VAL A 369 -15.28 23.00 -9.71
C VAL A 369 -15.79 24.42 -9.91
N ILE A 370 -15.57 25.25 -8.90
CA ILE A 370 -15.55 26.71 -9.00
C ILE A 370 -14.09 27.11 -9.10
N ASP A 371 -13.69 27.64 -10.25
CA ASP A 371 -12.31 28.02 -10.53
C ASP A 371 -12.12 29.52 -10.31
N MET A 372 -11.30 29.89 -9.32
CA MET A 372 -10.93 31.28 -9.01
C MET A 372 -9.41 31.48 -9.16
N ARG A 373 -8.74 30.65 -9.97
CA ARG A 373 -7.32 30.78 -10.30
C ARG A 373 -7.05 31.92 -11.30
N GLY A 374 -5.80 32.06 -11.76
CA GLY A 374 -5.40 33.14 -12.66
C GLY A 374 -5.20 34.48 -11.94
N GLN A 375 -5.00 34.46 -10.62
CA GLN A 375 -4.75 35.67 -9.84
C GLN A 375 -3.33 36.19 -10.08
N PRO A 376 -3.09 37.52 -9.95
CA PRO A 376 -1.73 38.09 -10.09
C PRO A 376 -0.72 37.49 -9.10
N GLN A 377 -1.18 37.15 -7.89
CA GLN A 377 -0.40 36.41 -6.90
C GLN A 377 -0.95 35.00 -6.80
N LEU A 378 -0.07 34.01 -7.02
CA LEU A 378 -0.44 32.60 -6.94
C LEU A 378 -1.06 32.23 -5.58
N SER A 379 -0.65 32.87 -4.48
CA SER A 379 -1.22 32.65 -3.15
C SER A 379 -2.71 33.00 -3.02
N ASP A 380 -3.26 33.77 -3.95
CA ASP A 380 -4.67 34.17 -3.96
C ASP A 380 -5.54 33.25 -4.83
N SER A 381 -4.92 32.37 -5.63
CA SER A 381 -5.62 31.34 -6.41
C SER A 381 -6.29 30.31 -5.49
N ILE A 382 -7.57 30.05 -5.76
CA ILE A 382 -8.40 29.09 -5.01
C ILE A 382 -9.24 28.31 -6.01
N ILE A 383 -9.42 27.02 -5.75
CA ILE A 383 -10.50 26.23 -6.36
C ILE A 383 -11.42 25.68 -5.27
N LEU A 384 -12.72 25.57 -5.56
CA LEU A 384 -13.71 24.93 -4.69
C LEU A 384 -14.38 23.78 -5.44
N GLU A 385 -14.40 22.61 -4.83
CA GLU A 385 -14.99 21.40 -5.36
C GLU A 385 -16.10 20.90 -4.42
N GLU A 386 -17.15 20.32 -5.01
CA GLU A 386 -18.19 19.64 -4.25
C GLU A 386 -17.84 18.16 -4.07
N GLY A 387 -18.11 17.61 -2.88
CA GLY A 387 -17.81 16.22 -2.53
C GLY A 387 -19.02 15.41 -2.08
N SER A 388 -18.87 14.08 -2.04
CA SER A 388 -19.79 13.19 -1.32
C SER A 388 -19.07 12.41 -0.22
N PHE A 389 -19.77 12.16 0.89
CA PHE A 389 -19.33 11.20 1.90
C PHE A 389 -19.65 9.79 1.45
N ALA A 390 -18.71 8.86 1.65
CA ALA A 390 -18.98 7.45 1.39
C ALA A 390 -20.03 6.91 2.38
N GLY A 391 -20.97 6.12 1.86
CA GLY A 391 -22.06 5.51 2.61
C GLY A 391 -21.59 4.63 3.76
N ALA A 392 -20.40 4.03 3.64
CA ALA A 392 -19.77 3.22 4.70
C ALA A 392 -19.45 4.03 5.98
N PHE A 393 -19.45 5.36 5.94
CA PHE A 393 -19.25 6.21 7.12
C PHE A 393 -20.53 6.95 7.54
N ALA A 394 -21.65 6.72 6.85
CA ALA A 394 -22.83 7.57 6.94
C ALA A 394 -23.48 7.59 8.33
N ALA A 395 -23.51 6.46 9.05
CA ALA A 395 -24.20 6.35 10.34
C ALA A 395 -23.65 7.29 11.43
N PHE A 396 -22.40 7.75 11.31
CA PHE A 396 -21.77 8.66 12.29
C PHE A 396 -22.08 10.14 12.03
N LEU A 397 -22.47 10.49 10.80
CA LEU A 397 -22.63 11.87 10.35
C LEU A 397 -23.69 12.68 11.12
N PRO A 398 -24.90 12.15 11.45
CA PRO A 398 -25.94 12.95 12.11
C PRO A 398 -25.49 13.50 13.47
N LYS A 399 -24.87 12.66 14.30
CA LYS A 399 -24.39 13.08 15.62
C LYS A 399 -23.16 13.99 15.52
N LEU A 400 -22.24 13.68 14.60
CA LEU A 400 -21.05 14.51 14.36
C LEU A 400 -21.44 15.94 13.96
N PHE A 401 -22.27 16.10 12.93
CA PHE A 401 -22.65 17.42 12.42
C PHE A 401 -23.55 18.19 13.36
N THR A 402 -24.52 17.54 14.02
CA THR A 402 -25.40 18.25 14.98
C THR A 402 -24.58 18.83 16.14
N THR A 403 -23.66 18.03 16.71
CA THR A 403 -22.79 18.48 17.80
C THR A 403 -21.85 19.61 17.35
N ALA A 404 -21.25 19.47 16.17
CA ALA A 404 -20.36 20.50 15.61
C ALA A 404 -21.11 21.80 15.29
N ALA A 405 -22.31 21.74 14.74
CA ALA A 405 -23.12 22.91 14.43
C ALA A 405 -23.53 23.69 15.68
N THR A 406 -23.94 23.01 16.75
CA THR A 406 -24.31 23.66 18.01
C THR A 406 -23.12 24.36 18.69
N LEU A 407 -21.92 23.78 18.58
CA LEU A 407 -20.72 24.31 19.26
C LEU A 407 -19.95 25.34 18.42
N LEU A 408 -19.89 25.13 17.09
CA LEU A 408 -18.94 25.81 16.20
C LEU A 408 -19.59 26.45 14.96
N GLY A 409 -20.90 26.25 14.77
CA GLY A 409 -21.60 26.71 13.57
C GLY A 409 -21.78 28.23 13.54
N LYS A 410 -21.69 28.79 12.32
CA LYS A 410 -22.11 30.17 12.05
C LYS A 410 -23.27 30.12 11.06
N ASP A 411 -24.45 30.38 11.58
CA ASP A 411 -25.67 30.50 10.79
C ASP A 411 -25.51 31.65 9.79
N THR A 412 -25.99 31.46 8.56
CA THR A 412 -25.85 32.46 7.49
C THR A 412 -27.17 33.15 7.14
N ASP A 413 -28.29 32.72 7.74
CA ASP A 413 -29.61 33.33 7.62
C ASP A 413 -30.27 33.61 9.00
N GLU A 414 -31.32 34.45 9.02
CA GLU A 414 -31.99 34.89 10.26
C GLU A 414 -33.52 34.75 10.22
N GLY A 415 -34.08 33.99 9.27
CA GLY A 415 -35.54 33.84 9.06
C GLY A 415 -36.25 32.95 10.10
N LEU A 416 -37.44 33.36 10.57
CA LEU A 416 -38.21 32.57 11.57
C LEU A 416 -38.83 31.29 11.01
N GLU A 417 -39.33 31.31 9.76
CA GLU A 417 -39.89 30.13 9.09
C GLU A 417 -38.79 29.12 8.73
N ASP A 418 -37.65 29.62 8.27
CA ASP A 418 -36.48 28.81 7.91
C ASP A 418 -35.93 28.08 9.14
N ARG A 419 -35.81 28.76 10.28
CA ARG A 419 -35.44 28.14 11.56
C ARG A 419 -36.32 26.96 11.98
N ALA A 420 -37.62 27.03 11.70
CA ALA A 420 -38.54 25.93 12.02
C ALA A 420 -38.32 24.73 11.08
N GLN A 421 -38.08 24.97 9.79
CA GLN A 421 -37.75 23.93 8.82
C GLN A 421 -36.39 23.30 9.12
N GLU A 422 -35.40 24.10 9.49
CA GLU A 422 -34.09 23.63 9.90
C GLU A 422 -34.16 22.69 11.12
N LEU A 423 -34.90 23.10 12.15
CA LEU A 423 -35.07 22.29 13.36
C LEU A 423 -35.76 20.96 13.05
N LYS A 424 -36.74 20.98 12.14
CA LYS A 424 -37.40 19.76 11.65
C LYS A 424 -36.39 18.85 10.93
N ARG A 425 -35.58 19.39 10.01
CA ARG A 425 -34.54 18.62 9.30
C ARG A 425 -33.49 18.05 10.25
N LYS A 426 -33.09 18.79 11.29
CA LYS A 426 -32.19 18.31 12.37
C LYS A 426 -32.79 17.10 13.11
N LEU A 427 -34.06 17.20 13.52
CA LEU A 427 -34.80 16.09 14.16
C LEU A 427 -34.95 14.88 13.23
N GLU A 428 -35.23 15.10 11.94
CA GLU A 428 -35.35 14.04 10.94
C GLU A 428 -34.03 13.28 10.75
N SER A 429 -32.87 13.96 10.70
CA SER A 429 -31.57 13.26 10.60
C SER A 429 -31.23 12.45 11.85
N LEU A 430 -31.55 12.96 13.04
CA LEU A 430 -31.34 12.21 14.30
C LEU A 430 -32.26 10.99 14.41
N THR A 431 -33.47 11.07 13.83
CA THR A 431 -34.50 10.03 13.92
C THR A 431 -34.37 8.99 12.81
N PHE A 432 -34.13 9.42 11.57
CA PHE A 432 -34.17 8.58 10.36
C PHE A 432 -32.79 8.39 9.71
N GLY A 433 -31.73 8.94 10.30
CA GLY A 433 -30.35 8.76 9.85
C GLY A 433 -29.89 9.75 8.77
N PRO A 434 -28.72 9.52 8.17
CA PRO A 434 -27.98 10.51 7.36
C PRO A 434 -28.57 10.80 5.98
N TYR A 435 -29.61 10.08 5.57
CA TYR A 435 -30.17 10.16 4.21
C TYR A 435 -31.48 10.97 4.12
N ARG A 436 -31.89 11.58 5.23
CA ARG A 436 -33.05 12.47 5.36
C ARG A 436 -32.68 13.64 6.26
N GLY A 437 -33.42 14.74 6.13
CA GLY A 437 -33.21 15.93 6.95
C GLY A 437 -31.86 16.60 6.69
N ALA A 438 -31.29 17.19 7.74
CA ALA A 438 -30.15 18.11 7.65
C ALA A 438 -28.90 17.52 6.99
N VAL A 439 -28.59 16.25 7.21
CA VAL A 439 -27.43 15.59 6.60
C VAL A 439 -27.59 15.43 5.07
N ARG A 440 -28.81 15.18 4.58
CA ARG A 440 -29.11 15.12 3.13
C ARG A 440 -28.92 16.48 2.45
N ASN A 441 -29.16 17.55 3.21
CA ASN A 441 -29.02 18.94 2.81
C ASN A 441 -27.64 19.52 3.20
N THR A 442 -26.64 18.68 3.47
CA THR A 442 -25.29 19.14 3.81
C THR A 442 -24.37 19.05 2.60
N GLN A 443 -23.78 20.17 2.20
CA GLN A 443 -22.78 20.25 1.15
C GLN A 443 -21.39 20.02 1.72
N THR A 444 -20.65 19.08 1.14
CA THR A 444 -19.21 18.91 1.39
C THR A 444 -18.45 19.77 0.41
N MET A 445 -17.60 20.66 0.91
CA MET A 445 -16.74 21.51 0.10
C MET A 445 -15.28 21.20 0.39
N LEU A 446 -14.54 20.92 -0.68
CA LEU A 446 -13.10 20.78 -0.66
C LEU A 446 -12.49 21.96 -1.39
N ALA A 447 -11.45 22.55 -0.81
CA ALA A 447 -10.76 23.67 -1.41
C ALA A 447 -9.26 23.42 -1.46
N MET A 448 -8.64 23.86 -2.54
CA MET A 448 -7.19 23.86 -2.67
C MET A 448 -6.71 25.30 -2.88
N SER A 449 -5.57 25.61 -2.28
CA SER A 449 -4.92 26.93 -2.34
C SER A 449 -3.40 26.75 -2.22
N HIS A 450 -2.64 27.83 -2.02
CA HIS A 450 -1.20 27.73 -1.81
C HIS A 450 -0.81 28.09 -0.38
N ASP A 451 -0.33 27.08 0.36
CA ASP A 451 0.43 27.27 1.59
C ASP A 451 1.90 27.65 1.29
N ASP A 452 2.64 28.04 2.33
CA ASP A 452 4.05 28.44 2.23
C ASP A 452 5.05 27.27 2.11
N ALA A 453 4.57 26.03 2.18
CA ALA A 453 5.38 24.82 2.13
C ALA A 453 6.57 24.82 3.13
N THR A 454 6.42 25.39 4.33
CA THR A 454 7.48 25.39 5.36
C THR A 454 7.36 24.25 6.36
N GLY A 455 6.48 23.28 6.13
CA GLY A 455 6.31 22.12 6.99
C GLY A 455 7.55 21.23 7.02
N ARG A 456 7.73 20.51 8.12
CA ARG A 456 8.85 19.58 8.31
C ARG A 456 8.39 18.19 8.71
N LEU A 457 8.84 17.19 7.97
CA LEU A 457 8.75 15.77 8.25
C LEU A 457 10.03 15.31 8.96
N PHE A 458 9.90 14.64 10.11
CA PHE A 458 11.05 14.14 10.86
C PHE A 458 10.74 12.85 11.59
N LEU A 459 11.77 12.09 11.97
CA LEU A 459 11.60 10.89 12.80
C LEU A 459 11.66 11.25 14.28
N LYS A 460 10.68 10.77 15.04
CA LYS A 460 10.70 10.73 16.50
C LYS A 460 10.35 9.30 16.93
N ASP A 461 11.23 8.66 17.70
CA ASP A 461 11.06 7.27 18.16
C ASP A 461 10.76 6.30 17.00
N ASN A 462 11.49 6.46 15.88
CA ASN A 462 11.34 5.71 14.62
C ASN A 462 9.96 5.83 13.94
N ARG A 463 9.15 6.84 14.31
CA ARG A 463 7.88 7.20 13.67
C ARG A 463 8.00 8.55 12.98
N LEU A 464 7.49 8.66 11.77
CA LEU A 464 7.40 9.93 11.07
C LEU A 464 6.41 10.87 11.75
N ARG A 465 6.79 12.13 11.93
CA ARG A 465 5.97 13.21 12.49
C ARG A 465 6.08 14.47 11.64
N ILE A 466 5.06 15.30 11.75
CA ILE A 466 4.98 16.60 11.08
C ILE A 466 5.07 17.70 12.13
N SER A 467 5.88 18.72 11.85
CA SER A 467 5.87 19.98 12.59
C SER A 467 5.67 21.12 11.60
N TRP A 468 4.68 21.97 11.88
CA TRP A 468 4.41 23.17 11.08
C TRP A 468 3.79 24.26 11.94
N PRO A 469 4.60 24.95 12.77
CA PRO A 469 4.09 26.01 13.63
C PRO A 469 3.33 27.07 12.82
N ASP A 470 2.21 27.54 13.39
CA ASP A 470 1.41 28.66 12.89
C ASP A 470 0.76 28.48 11.51
N ILE A 471 0.70 27.25 10.98
CA ILE A 471 0.06 26.96 9.68
C ILE A 471 -1.38 27.48 9.62
N GLY A 472 -2.15 27.36 10.69
CA GLY A 472 -3.55 27.81 10.70
C GLY A 472 -3.73 29.33 10.70
N ALA A 473 -2.65 30.10 10.91
CA ALA A 473 -2.65 31.56 10.84
C ALA A 473 -2.32 32.10 9.44
N GLN A 474 -1.98 31.23 8.47
CA GLN A 474 -1.63 31.68 7.13
C GLN A 474 -2.85 32.35 6.43
N PRO A 475 -2.64 33.47 5.71
CA PRO A 475 -3.73 34.25 5.11
C PRO A 475 -4.59 33.47 4.09
N ASN A 476 -4.03 32.48 3.39
CA ASN A 476 -4.74 31.66 2.41
C ASN A 476 -5.92 30.92 3.05
N PHE A 477 -5.74 30.34 4.25
CA PHE A 477 -6.82 29.61 4.93
C PHE A 477 -7.98 30.54 5.32
N ALA A 478 -7.69 31.78 5.72
CA ALA A 478 -8.73 32.77 6.01
C ALA A 478 -9.53 33.13 4.75
N ARG A 479 -8.84 33.37 3.62
CA ARG A 479 -9.49 33.63 2.32
C ARG A 479 -10.36 32.47 1.86
N VAL A 480 -9.85 31.24 1.93
CA VAL A 480 -10.58 30.03 1.54
C VAL A 480 -11.84 29.86 2.40
N ASN A 481 -11.73 29.98 3.72
CA ASN A 481 -12.89 29.86 4.61
C ASN A 481 -13.96 30.92 4.33
N GLU A 482 -13.56 32.15 3.99
CA GLU A 482 -14.50 33.21 3.61
C GLU A 482 -15.21 32.90 2.29
N LYS A 483 -14.51 32.37 1.29
CA LYS A 483 -15.13 31.92 0.03
C LYS A 483 -16.13 30.78 0.23
N ILE A 484 -15.79 29.81 1.07
CA ILE A 484 -16.70 28.70 1.44
C ILE A 484 -17.93 29.23 2.19
N LYS A 485 -17.75 30.21 3.08
CA LYS A 485 -18.88 30.85 3.78
C LYS A 485 -19.82 31.57 2.80
N GLN A 486 -19.27 32.30 1.83
CA GLN A 486 -20.06 32.96 0.78
C GLN A 486 -20.79 31.94 -0.11
N ALA A 487 -20.13 30.84 -0.49
CA ALA A 487 -20.78 29.73 -1.20
C ALA A 487 -21.92 29.12 -0.37
N THR A 488 -21.72 28.92 0.93
CA THR A 488 -22.74 28.39 1.84
C THR A 488 -23.95 29.32 1.94
N ALA A 489 -23.72 30.63 2.03
CA ALA A 489 -24.79 31.64 2.10
C ALA A 489 -25.68 31.63 0.85
N ALA A 490 -25.11 31.31 -0.33
CA ALA A 490 -25.88 31.15 -1.56
C ALA A 490 -26.92 30.01 -1.51
N LEU A 491 -26.74 29.08 -0.57
CA LEU A 491 -27.57 27.90 -0.39
C LEU A 491 -28.45 27.95 0.88
N GLY A 492 -28.40 29.04 1.67
CA GLY A 492 -29.12 29.14 2.94
C GLY A 492 -28.68 28.09 3.97
N GLY A 493 -27.37 27.83 4.06
CA GLY A 493 -26.81 26.83 4.97
C GLY A 493 -26.07 27.43 6.16
N THR A 494 -25.80 26.61 7.19
CA THR A 494 -24.87 26.95 8.27
C THR A 494 -23.44 26.58 7.87
N TYR A 495 -22.51 27.54 7.89
CA TYR A 495 -21.10 27.23 7.65
C TYR A 495 -20.50 26.46 8.83
N LEU A 496 -19.93 25.28 8.57
CA LEU A 496 -19.18 24.48 9.51
C LEU A 496 -17.73 24.30 9.05
N LYS A 497 -16.79 24.72 9.90
CA LYS A 497 -15.39 24.29 9.78
C LYS A 497 -15.28 22.79 10.07
N ASN A 498 -14.27 22.12 9.52
CA ASN A 498 -14.05 20.67 9.68
C ASN A 498 -14.32 20.16 11.12
N PRO A 499 -15.35 19.32 11.34
CA PRO A 499 -15.68 18.77 12.67
C PRO A 499 -14.61 17.85 13.27
N LEU A 500 -13.72 17.31 12.45
CA LEU A 500 -12.57 16.52 12.91
C LEU A 500 -11.42 17.38 13.42
N SER A 501 -11.51 18.72 13.28
CA SER A 501 -10.57 19.64 13.91
C SER A 501 -10.97 19.87 15.36
N ASN A 502 -10.12 19.46 16.31
CA ASN A 502 -10.44 19.62 17.72
C ASN A 502 -9.99 21.02 18.19
N GLN A 503 -10.93 21.94 18.39
CA GLN A 503 -10.58 23.30 18.86
C GLN A 503 -9.87 23.33 20.22
N LEU A 504 -9.98 22.28 21.04
CA LEU A 504 -9.25 22.17 22.31
C LEU A 504 -7.73 21.95 22.12
N MET A 505 -7.26 21.51 20.94
CA MET A 505 -5.84 21.20 20.67
C MET A 505 -5.12 22.24 19.82
N GLY A 506 -5.85 23.21 19.27
CA GLY A 506 -5.30 24.54 18.98
C GLY A 506 -5.04 24.89 17.52
N GLN A 507 -5.05 23.98 16.52
CA GLN A 507 -4.93 24.37 15.09
C GLN A 507 -5.09 23.22 14.04
N ASP A 508 -5.95 22.23 14.24
CA ASP A 508 -5.88 20.99 13.44
C ASP A 508 -6.42 21.13 11.99
N LEU A 509 -5.53 21.32 11.01
CA LEU A 509 -5.82 21.16 9.58
C LEU A 509 -5.77 19.68 9.18
N ILE A 510 -6.42 19.33 8.07
CA ILE A 510 -6.30 18.00 7.44
C ILE A 510 -5.95 18.18 5.96
N THR A 511 -5.00 17.40 5.47
CA THR A 511 -4.68 17.31 4.05
C THR A 511 -4.86 15.89 3.54
N VAL A 512 -5.39 15.78 2.33
CA VAL A 512 -5.41 14.55 1.52
C VAL A 512 -4.40 14.62 0.37
N HIS A 513 -3.72 15.76 0.24
CA HIS A 513 -2.73 16.09 -0.79
C HIS A 513 -1.36 16.47 -0.18
N PRO A 514 -0.74 15.60 0.64
CA PRO A 514 0.60 15.88 1.15
C PRO A 514 1.62 15.93 0.00
N LEU A 515 2.45 16.97 -0.03
CA LEU A 515 3.51 17.21 -1.02
C LEU A 515 4.83 17.57 -0.33
N GLY A 516 5.97 17.38 -1.00
CA GLY A 516 7.28 17.79 -0.49
C GLY A 516 7.93 16.81 0.51
N GLY A 517 9.06 17.20 1.11
CA GLY A 517 9.89 16.32 1.95
C GLY A 517 11.09 15.71 1.22
N CYS A 518 11.01 15.48 -0.08
CA CYS A 518 12.13 15.05 -0.93
C CYS A 518 12.25 15.96 -2.17
N ILE A 519 12.12 17.26 -1.98
CA ILE A 519 11.88 18.21 -3.07
C ILE A 519 12.96 18.20 -4.15
N MET A 520 12.54 18.43 -5.39
CA MET A 520 13.43 18.75 -6.51
C MET A 520 14.15 20.07 -6.26
N ALA A 521 15.45 20.11 -6.53
CA ALA A 521 16.25 21.33 -6.47
C ALA A 521 17.47 21.27 -7.40
N ALA A 522 18.22 22.37 -7.44
CA ALA A 522 19.46 22.46 -8.21
C ALA A 522 20.65 21.75 -7.53
N SER A 523 20.61 21.58 -6.19
CA SER A 523 21.72 21.02 -5.41
C SER A 523 21.26 20.42 -4.08
N ALA A 524 22.16 19.66 -3.43
CA ALA A 524 21.91 19.01 -2.15
C ALA A 524 21.65 19.98 -0.99
N GLU A 525 22.12 21.22 -1.09
CA GLU A 525 21.90 22.26 -0.07
C GLU A 525 20.45 22.78 -0.08
N THR A 526 19.77 22.66 -1.22
CA THR A 526 18.47 23.28 -1.47
C THR A 526 17.34 22.27 -1.67
N GLY A 527 17.65 21.00 -1.93
CA GLY A 527 16.66 19.92 -1.99
C GLY A 527 17.28 18.54 -1.84
N VAL A 528 16.52 17.51 -2.23
CA VAL A 528 16.87 16.09 -2.03
C VAL A 528 17.13 15.37 -3.33
N VAL A 529 16.42 15.76 -4.39
CA VAL A 529 16.59 15.18 -5.72
C VAL A 529 16.88 16.27 -6.76
N ASN A 530 17.59 15.91 -7.83
CA ASN A 530 17.73 16.77 -8.99
C ASN A 530 16.44 16.78 -9.83
N HIS A 531 16.43 17.51 -10.96
CA HIS A 531 15.27 17.59 -11.85
C HIS A 531 14.89 16.25 -12.52
N ASN A 532 15.72 15.21 -12.46
CA ASN A 532 15.43 13.86 -12.98
C ASN A 532 14.83 12.94 -11.90
N GLY A 533 14.70 13.43 -10.66
CA GLY A 533 14.31 12.62 -9.51
C GLY A 533 15.46 11.82 -8.91
N GLN A 534 16.72 12.00 -9.36
CA GLN A 534 17.88 11.31 -8.79
C GLN A 534 18.24 11.91 -7.45
N VAL A 535 18.47 11.07 -6.45
CA VAL A 535 18.82 11.50 -5.08
C VAL A 535 20.24 12.04 -5.03
N PHE A 536 20.44 13.23 -4.44
CA PHE A 536 21.77 13.78 -4.21
C PHE A 536 22.60 12.90 -3.26
N ALA A 537 23.84 12.60 -3.65
CA ALA A 537 24.75 11.68 -2.96
C ALA A 537 25.57 12.34 -1.85
N GLY A 538 24.99 13.30 -1.13
CA GLY A 538 25.69 14.06 -0.10
C GLY A 538 24.90 15.23 0.43
N ALA A 539 25.53 15.98 1.34
CA ALA A 539 24.94 17.17 1.93
C ALA A 539 25.17 18.46 1.10
N GLN A 540 26.06 18.41 0.12
CA GLN A 540 26.49 19.55 -0.69
C GLN A 540 26.73 19.14 -2.14
N GLY A 541 26.69 20.12 -3.05
CA GLY A 541 26.97 19.94 -4.47
C GLY A 541 25.83 19.30 -5.27
N THR A 542 26.18 18.83 -6.46
CA THR A 542 25.22 18.32 -7.47
C THR A 542 25.41 16.83 -7.76
N ASP A 543 26.31 16.16 -7.04
CA ASP A 543 26.55 14.72 -7.22
C ASP A 543 25.30 13.94 -6.82
N VAL A 544 24.95 12.94 -7.62
CA VAL A 544 23.76 12.12 -7.43
C VAL A 544 24.13 10.64 -7.38
N TYR A 545 23.29 9.87 -6.70
CA TYR A 545 23.21 8.44 -6.93
C TYR A 545 22.52 8.22 -8.28
N ASP A 546 23.29 7.83 -9.30
CA ASP A 546 22.80 7.54 -10.65
C ASP A 546 21.71 6.43 -10.70
N SER A 547 21.60 5.65 -9.62
CA SER A 547 20.79 4.44 -9.46
C SER A 547 19.76 4.53 -8.33
N LEU A 548 19.56 5.70 -7.71
CA LEU A 548 18.53 5.92 -6.69
C LEU A 548 17.66 7.13 -7.05
N TYR A 549 16.36 6.89 -7.17
CA TYR A 549 15.37 7.88 -7.59
C TYR A 549 14.24 8.02 -6.59
N VAL A 550 13.58 9.18 -6.59
CA VAL A 550 12.27 9.42 -5.99
C VAL A 550 11.34 9.94 -7.08
N SER A 551 10.13 9.38 -7.19
CA SER A 551 9.21 9.68 -8.30
C SER A 551 7.75 9.79 -7.85
N ASP A 552 7.51 10.42 -6.69
CA ASP A 552 6.15 10.62 -6.14
C ASP A 552 5.92 12.06 -5.63
N GLY A 553 4.81 12.30 -4.92
CA GLY A 553 4.46 13.62 -4.39
C GLY A 553 5.51 14.29 -3.49
N SER A 554 6.48 13.53 -2.95
CA SER A 554 7.56 14.10 -2.13
C SER A 554 8.52 15.00 -2.91
N VAL A 555 8.60 14.85 -4.24
CA VAL A 555 9.53 15.62 -5.07
C VAL A 555 9.00 17.00 -5.46
N ILE A 556 7.72 17.25 -5.20
CA ILE A 556 7.05 18.51 -5.54
C ILE A 556 7.48 19.61 -4.54
N PRO A 557 8.08 20.72 -5.00
CA PRO A 557 8.73 21.69 -4.11
C PRO A 557 7.77 22.71 -3.45
N ARG A 558 6.49 22.72 -3.82
CA ARG A 558 5.49 23.70 -3.36
C ARG A 558 4.05 23.19 -3.50
N ALA A 559 3.10 23.88 -2.87
CA ALA A 559 1.68 23.69 -3.13
C ALA A 559 1.34 23.93 -4.62
N LEU A 560 0.52 23.04 -5.19
CA LEU A 560 0.05 23.09 -6.57
C LEU A 560 -1.26 23.87 -6.73
N GLY A 561 -2.05 24.02 -5.65
CA GLY A 561 -3.34 24.72 -5.69
C GLY A 561 -4.44 23.98 -6.44
N VAL A 562 -4.19 22.72 -6.82
CA VAL A 562 -5.13 21.80 -7.48
C VAL A 562 -4.88 20.37 -6.99
N ASN A 563 -5.78 19.43 -7.30
CA ASN A 563 -5.57 18.02 -6.94
C ASN A 563 -4.28 17.50 -7.62
N PRO A 564 -3.34 16.92 -6.87
CA PRO A 564 -1.97 16.75 -7.31
C PRO A 564 -1.76 15.56 -8.24
N LEU A 565 -2.73 14.65 -8.37
CA LEU A 565 -2.52 13.33 -9.00
C LEU A 565 -1.97 13.45 -10.42
N LEU A 566 -2.48 14.42 -11.20
CA LEU A 566 -2.13 14.56 -12.60
C LEU A 566 -0.71 15.13 -12.72
N THR A 567 -0.34 16.11 -11.90
CA THR A 567 1.03 16.67 -11.85
C THR A 567 2.05 15.66 -11.35
N ILE A 568 1.73 14.89 -10.30
CA ILE A 568 2.59 13.79 -9.84
C ILE A 568 2.80 12.78 -10.97
N SER A 569 1.74 12.45 -11.71
CA SER A 569 1.84 11.53 -12.84
C SER A 569 2.73 12.07 -13.96
N ALA A 570 2.58 13.36 -14.32
CA ALA A 570 3.38 13.99 -15.36
C ALA A 570 4.86 14.08 -14.99
N VAL A 571 5.16 14.42 -13.74
CA VAL A 571 6.54 14.44 -13.21
C VAL A 571 7.13 13.03 -13.22
N ALA A 572 6.36 12.00 -12.83
CA ALA A 572 6.82 10.61 -12.85
C ALA A 572 7.10 10.09 -14.28
N GLU A 573 6.20 10.36 -15.23
CA GLU A 573 6.42 10.03 -16.66
C GLU A 573 7.69 10.69 -17.19
N ARG A 574 7.91 11.97 -16.84
CA ARG A 574 9.13 12.71 -17.21
C ARG A 574 10.38 12.07 -16.59
N CYS A 575 10.35 11.71 -15.30
CA CYS A 575 11.49 11.04 -14.65
C CYS A 575 11.80 9.70 -15.31
N CYS A 576 10.79 8.88 -15.65
CA CYS A 576 10.99 7.63 -16.37
C CYS A 576 11.61 7.83 -17.76
N ALA A 577 11.14 8.83 -18.52
CA ALA A 577 11.68 9.13 -19.83
C ALA A 577 13.15 9.58 -19.77
N LEU A 578 13.51 10.39 -18.78
CA LEU A 578 14.89 10.85 -18.58
C LEU A 578 15.80 9.72 -18.10
N MET A 579 15.34 8.90 -17.15
CA MET A 579 16.07 7.71 -16.68
C MET A 579 16.36 6.73 -17.83
N ALA A 580 15.38 6.49 -18.70
CA ALA A 580 15.54 5.63 -19.86
C ALA A 580 16.53 6.23 -20.87
N LYS A 581 16.38 7.53 -21.18
CA LYS A 581 17.29 8.25 -22.08
C LYS A 581 18.74 8.20 -21.62
N GLU A 582 19.02 8.42 -20.34
CA GLU A 582 20.36 8.34 -19.76
C GLU A 582 21.02 6.97 -19.95
N ARG A 583 20.21 5.91 -20.03
CA ARG A 583 20.66 4.51 -20.16
C ARG A 583 20.59 3.99 -21.59
N GLY A 584 20.15 4.81 -22.54
CA GLY A 584 19.84 4.38 -23.90
C GLY A 584 18.68 3.36 -23.96
N TRP A 585 17.82 3.30 -22.95
CA TRP A 585 16.65 2.42 -22.97
C TRP A 585 15.54 3.04 -23.81
N GLU A 586 14.86 2.20 -24.59
CA GLU A 586 13.68 2.59 -25.36
C GLU A 586 12.42 2.06 -24.65
N ILE A 587 11.46 2.95 -24.37
CA ILE A 587 10.18 2.57 -23.75
C ILE A 587 9.12 2.42 -24.84
N GLU A 588 8.50 1.24 -24.93
CA GLU A 588 7.37 1.01 -25.83
C GLU A 588 6.07 1.58 -25.24
N TYR A 589 5.67 2.77 -25.71
CA TYR A 589 4.46 3.47 -25.25
C TYR A 589 3.17 2.96 -25.90
N LYS A 590 3.24 2.20 -27.01
CA LYS A 590 2.03 1.66 -27.65
C LYS A 590 1.34 0.67 -26.74
N LEU A 591 0.09 0.98 -26.41
CA LEU A 591 -0.76 0.14 -25.57
C LEU A 591 -1.37 -0.98 -26.41
N THR A 592 -1.13 -2.22 -25.98
CA THR A 592 -1.71 -3.42 -26.59
C THR A 592 -2.52 -4.13 -25.50
N PRO A 593 -3.86 -4.12 -25.58
CA PRO A 593 -4.69 -4.81 -24.60
C PRO A 593 -4.32 -6.30 -24.57
N ARG A 594 -4.06 -6.83 -23.36
CA ARG A 594 -3.88 -8.26 -23.13
C ARG A 594 -4.96 -8.72 -22.17
N GLU A 595 -5.71 -9.75 -22.53
CA GLU A 595 -6.66 -10.34 -21.60
C GLU A 595 -5.91 -10.87 -20.38
N GLN A 596 -6.37 -10.49 -19.19
CA GLN A 596 -5.83 -11.05 -17.96
C GLN A 596 -6.18 -12.54 -17.92
N SER A 597 -5.17 -13.39 -17.72
CA SER A 597 -5.45 -14.79 -17.40
C SER A 597 -6.24 -14.85 -16.10
N LYS A 598 -7.32 -15.62 -16.06
CA LYS A 598 -8.02 -15.89 -14.81
C LYS A 598 -7.05 -16.61 -13.89
N SER A 599 -6.78 -16.04 -12.72
CA SER A 599 -6.00 -16.71 -11.67
C SER A 599 -6.69 -18.03 -11.33
N ALA A 600 -5.91 -19.10 -11.15
CA ALA A 600 -6.44 -20.36 -10.66
C ALA A 600 -7.16 -20.13 -9.31
N PRO A 601 -8.25 -20.85 -9.02
CA PRO A 601 -8.91 -20.74 -7.73
C PRO A 601 -7.92 -21.05 -6.60
N LEU A 602 -7.87 -20.17 -5.60
CA LEU A 602 -7.02 -20.35 -4.44
C LEU A 602 -7.48 -21.59 -3.67
N LYS A 603 -6.54 -22.47 -3.34
CA LYS A 603 -6.80 -23.65 -2.50
C LYS A 603 -6.66 -23.30 -1.03
N LEU A 604 -7.27 -24.11 -0.19
CA LEU A 604 -7.08 -24.06 1.26
C LEU A 604 -5.60 -24.25 1.58
N GLY A 605 -5.02 -23.29 2.29
CA GLY A 605 -3.60 -23.28 2.63
C GLY A 605 -3.38 -23.04 4.12
N ILE A 606 -2.11 -23.13 4.54
CA ILE A 606 -1.70 -22.81 5.90
C ILE A 606 -0.40 -22.02 5.89
N ARG A 607 -0.31 -21.05 6.78
CA ARG A 607 0.88 -20.25 7.03
C ARG A 607 1.14 -20.21 8.52
N PHE A 608 2.41 -20.31 8.92
CA PHE A 608 2.81 -20.08 10.31
C PHE A 608 4.25 -19.60 10.38
N SER A 609 4.58 -18.90 11.46
CA SER A 609 5.94 -18.43 11.72
C SER A 609 6.53 -19.13 12.94
N GLU A 610 7.78 -19.56 12.81
CA GLU A 610 8.53 -20.21 13.88
C GLU A 610 9.87 -19.52 14.13
N SER A 611 10.35 -19.59 15.36
CA SER A 611 11.69 -19.13 15.74
C SER A 611 12.40 -20.16 16.60
N MET A 612 13.56 -20.60 16.12
CA MET A 612 14.45 -21.51 16.84
C MET A 612 15.78 -20.84 17.14
N ARG A 613 16.38 -21.23 18.26
CA ARG A 613 17.70 -20.75 18.68
C ARG A 613 18.54 -21.88 19.24
N GLY A 614 19.85 -21.76 19.08
CA GLY A 614 20.80 -22.73 19.60
C GLY A 614 22.21 -22.33 19.23
N TYR A 615 23.05 -23.35 19.07
CA TYR A 615 24.47 -23.15 18.80
C TYR A 615 24.91 -24.11 17.70
N PHE A 616 25.88 -23.63 16.92
CA PHE A 616 26.57 -24.41 15.89
C PHE A 616 28.05 -24.06 15.89
N SER A 617 28.90 -24.97 15.45
CA SER A 617 30.33 -24.73 15.32
C SER A 617 30.79 -24.95 13.89
N THR A 618 31.65 -24.06 13.40
CA THR A 618 32.31 -24.23 12.12
C THR A 618 33.50 -25.21 12.19
N GLY A 619 33.89 -25.63 13.39
CA GLY A 619 34.94 -26.62 13.62
C GLY A 619 34.48 -28.07 13.52
N VAL A 620 33.16 -28.33 13.38
CA VAL A 620 32.60 -29.69 13.34
C VAL A 620 31.93 -29.94 11.98
N THR A 621 32.62 -30.70 11.13
CA THR A 621 32.19 -31.01 9.76
C THR A 621 32.02 -32.51 9.48
N ILE A 622 32.35 -33.36 10.46
CA ILE A 622 32.28 -34.82 10.33
C ILE A 622 30.84 -35.32 10.13
N ASN A 623 30.69 -36.42 9.38
CA ASN A 623 29.39 -37.02 9.10
C ASN A 623 29.05 -38.16 10.06
N SER A 624 28.72 -37.83 11.31
CA SER A 624 28.18 -38.77 12.30
C SER A 624 26.96 -38.19 13.03
N LYS A 625 26.19 -39.03 13.74
CA LYS A 625 25.03 -38.57 14.54
C LYS A 625 25.48 -37.74 15.75
N GLU A 626 26.61 -38.08 16.35
CA GLU A 626 27.20 -37.39 17.50
C GLU A 626 27.72 -35.98 17.12
N ALA A 627 27.98 -35.76 15.84
CA ALA A 627 28.51 -34.50 15.31
C ALA A 627 27.59 -33.29 15.60
N PHE A 628 26.27 -33.49 15.66
CA PHE A 628 25.35 -32.39 15.96
C PHE A 628 25.48 -31.92 17.41
N GLN A 629 25.54 -32.85 18.36
CA GLN A 629 25.73 -32.53 19.77
C GLN A 629 27.11 -31.91 20.01
N GLN A 630 28.17 -32.49 19.42
CA GLN A 630 29.52 -31.92 19.45
C GLN A 630 29.55 -30.49 18.88
N GLY A 631 28.88 -30.27 17.74
CA GLY A 631 28.78 -28.95 17.11
C GLY A 631 28.03 -27.93 17.97
N SER A 632 26.96 -28.36 18.66
CA SER A 632 26.22 -27.50 19.59
C SER A 632 27.04 -27.14 20.84
N ASP A 633 27.67 -28.13 21.47
CA ASP A 633 28.49 -27.93 22.68
C ASP A 633 29.73 -27.07 22.40
N GLN A 634 30.40 -27.31 21.27
CA GLN A 634 31.54 -26.52 20.85
C GLN A 634 31.12 -25.10 20.45
N GLY A 635 30.03 -24.95 19.69
CA GLY A 635 29.49 -23.64 19.32
C GLY A 635 29.10 -22.79 20.54
N LYS A 636 28.62 -23.42 21.60
CA LYS A 636 28.33 -22.75 22.88
C LYS A 636 29.60 -22.25 23.57
N LYS A 637 30.69 -23.03 23.54
CA LYS A 637 32.00 -22.60 24.08
C LYS A 637 32.62 -21.47 23.26
N GLU A 638 32.43 -21.50 21.95
CA GLU A 638 32.94 -20.50 21.00
C GLU A 638 32.12 -19.20 20.99
N GLY A 639 30.94 -19.20 21.61
CA GLY A 639 30.02 -18.06 21.51
C GLY A 639 29.46 -17.88 20.09
N SER A 640 29.15 -18.98 19.42
CA SER A 640 28.62 -19.04 18.05
C SER A 640 27.12 -19.37 18.06
N PRO A 641 26.25 -18.39 18.39
CA PRO A 641 24.81 -18.60 18.39
C PRO A 641 24.28 -18.73 16.96
N PHE A 642 23.20 -19.49 16.82
CA PHE A 642 22.46 -19.60 15.58
C PHE A 642 20.97 -19.45 15.91
N GLN A 643 20.32 -18.51 15.24
CA GLN A 643 18.89 -18.23 15.43
C GLN A 643 18.23 -18.00 14.08
N PHE A 644 16.98 -18.43 13.94
CA PHE A 644 16.16 -18.04 12.80
C PHE A 644 14.78 -17.54 13.22
N ALA A 645 14.14 -16.82 12.31
CA ALA A 645 12.72 -16.49 12.34
C ALA A 645 12.16 -16.73 10.93
N LEU A 646 11.49 -17.87 10.76
CA LEU A 646 11.00 -18.37 9.47
C LEU A 646 9.48 -18.28 9.41
N THR A 647 8.96 -18.14 8.21
CA THR A 647 7.54 -18.30 7.88
C THR A 647 7.43 -19.39 6.83
N ILE A 648 6.68 -20.43 7.15
CA ILE A 648 6.34 -21.51 6.22
C ILE A 648 5.01 -21.12 5.59
N ILE A 649 4.93 -21.25 4.27
CA ILE A 649 3.74 -20.95 3.47
C ILE A 649 3.38 -22.21 2.69
N SER A 650 2.17 -22.71 2.86
CA SER A 650 1.59 -23.80 2.09
C SER A 650 0.35 -23.28 1.38
N ASP A 651 0.37 -23.26 0.05
CA ASP A 651 -0.79 -22.86 -0.77
C ASP A 651 -1.79 -24.01 -1.01
N ASP A 652 -1.40 -25.24 -0.67
CA ASP A 652 -2.23 -26.45 -0.78
C ASP A 652 -2.03 -27.33 0.47
N LEU A 653 -2.91 -27.16 1.46
CA LEU A 653 -2.87 -27.87 2.74
C LEU A 653 -2.93 -29.40 2.54
N GLU A 654 -3.76 -29.88 1.62
CA GLU A 654 -3.90 -31.32 1.36
C GLU A 654 -2.61 -31.91 0.84
N ARG A 655 -1.95 -31.23 -0.11
CA ARG A 655 -0.65 -31.67 -0.61
C ARG A 655 0.41 -31.63 0.47
N THR A 656 0.43 -30.59 1.31
CA THR A 656 1.36 -30.53 2.44
C THR A 656 1.23 -31.71 3.39
N ILE A 657 0.01 -32.19 3.64
CA ILE A 657 -0.22 -33.31 4.56
C ILE A 657 0.01 -34.66 3.88
N SER A 658 -0.38 -34.80 2.61
CA SER A 658 -0.45 -36.11 1.93
C SER A 658 0.71 -36.43 0.97
N ASP A 659 1.40 -35.42 0.44
CA ASP A 659 2.48 -35.59 -0.53
C ASP A 659 3.83 -35.30 0.12
N VAL A 660 4.56 -36.37 0.44
CA VAL A 660 5.90 -36.31 1.04
C VAL A 660 6.91 -35.53 0.20
N ASN A 661 6.69 -35.40 -1.11
CA ASN A 661 7.57 -34.64 -2.01
C ASN A 661 7.15 -33.17 -2.14
N TYR A 662 5.95 -32.80 -1.66
CA TYR A 662 5.51 -31.42 -1.69
C TYR A 662 6.34 -30.59 -0.70
N ALA A 663 6.96 -29.54 -1.22
CA ALA A 663 7.81 -28.63 -0.48
C ALA A 663 7.10 -27.29 -0.31
N SER A 664 6.65 -27.00 0.91
CA SER A 664 6.09 -25.71 1.27
C SER A 664 7.18 -24.64 1.26
N PRO A 665 7.01 -23.51 0.56
CA PRO A 665 7.96 -22.41 0.61
C PRO A 665 8.28 -21.92 2.03
N ILE A 666 9.56 -21.57 2.25
CA ILE A 666 10.04 -20.92 3.47
C ILE A 666 10.67 -19.58 3.12
N ILE A 667 10.32 -18.56 3.89
CA ILE A 667 10.94 -17.24 3.88
C ILE A 667 11.33 -16.84 5.30
N GLY A 668 12.25 -15.90 5.47
CA GLY A 668 12.63 -15.44 6.79
C GLY A 668 14.07 -14.95 6.89
N THR A 669 14.59 -14.99 8.11
CA THR A 669 15.94 -14.50 8.42
C THR A 669 16.67 -15.47 9.33
N VAL A 670 18.00 -15.50 9.19
CA VAL A 670 18.91 -16.24 10.05
C VAL A 670 19.94 -15.27 10.64
N THR A 671 20.11 -15.28 11.95
CA THR A 671 21.19 -14.58 12.65
C THR A 671 22.23 -15.61 13.09
N ALA A 672 23.41 -15.55 12.48
CA ALA A 672 24.53 -16.43 12.76
C ALA A 672 25.86 -15.67 12.60
N PRO A 673 26.35 -14.98 13.66
CA PRO A 673 27.52 -14.10 13.59
C PRO A 673 28.80 -14.78 13.05
N ALA A 674 28.94 -16.10 13.25
CA ALA A 674 30.05 -16.88 12.72
C ALA A 674 30.01 -17.06 11.18
N LEU A 675 28.86 -16.83 10.53
CA LEU A 675 28.73 -16.82 9.07
C LEU A 675 28.78 -15.39 8.51
N SER A 676 27.99 -14.50 9.11
CA SER A 676 27.82 -13.11 8.69
C SER A 676 27.56 -12.23 9.92
N PRO A 677 28.19 -11.05 10.02
CA PRO A 677 27.93 -10.11 11.12
C PRO A 677 26.50 -9.56 11.09
N GLU A 678 25.90 -9.47 9.90
CA GLU A 678 24.51 -9.04 9.69
C GLU A 678 23.58 -10.25 9.46
N PRO A 679 22.28 -10.14 9.79
CA PRO A 679 21.29 -11.17 9.50
C PRO A 679 21.24 -11.56 8.02
N LEU A 680 21.18 -12.86 7.77
CA LEU A 680 21.04 -13.47 6.44
C LEU A 680 19.55 -13.53 6.06
N THR A 681 19.24 -13.30 4.79
CA THR A 681 17.88 -13.51 4.25
C THR A 681 17.75 -14.93 3.73
N VAL A 682 16.64 -15.58 4.09
CA VAL A 682 16.27 -16.90 3.56
C VAL A 682 15.61 -16.73 2.20
N THR A 683 16.19 -17.38 1.20
CA THR A 683 15.67 -17.40 -0.17
C THR A 683 15.48 -18.85 -0.63
N HIS A 684 14.49 -19.09 -1.50
CA HIS A 684 14.21 -20.41 -2.06
C HIS A 684 14.13 -21.53 -1.00
N GLY A 685 13.48 -21.24 0.13
CA GLY A 685 13.34 -22.22 1.20
C GLY A 685 12.22 -23.23 0.93
N ALA A 686 12.41 -24.44 1.41
CA ALA A 686 11.55 -25.60 1.20
C ALA A 686 11.39 -26.37 2.52
N PHE A 687 10.14 -26.54 2.94
CA PHE A 687 9.71 -27.33 4.09
C PHE A 687 8.96 -28.57 3.61
N ASN A 688 9.44 -29.75 3.98
CA ASN A 688 8.72 -31.00 3.73
C ASN A 688 8.14 -31.52 5.03
N TYR A 689 6.82 -31.73 5.04
CA TYR A 689 6.08 -32.26 6.18
C TYR A 689 6.09 -33.80 6.13
N PHE A 690 6.52 -34.44 7.23
CA PHE A 690 6.50 -35.89 7.43
C PHE A 690 6.99 -36.77 6.26
N LEU A 691 8.31 -36.87 6.11
CA LEU A 691 8.94 -37.92 5.31
C LEU A 691 8.94 -39.25 6.08
N GLU A 692 8.56 -40.35 5.41
CA GLU A 692 8.81 -41.72 5.89
C GLU A 692 10.30 -42.05 5.77
N ASP A 693 10.90 -42.62 6.83
CA ASP A 693 12.32 -42.97 6.85
C ASP A 693 12.59 -44.17 5.90
N SER A 694 13.21 -43.91 4.74
CA SER A 694 13.53 -44.97 3.76
C SER A 694 14.83 -45.72 4.06
N ASP A 695 15.62 -45.27 5.04
CA ASP A 695 16.99 -45.73 5.28
C ASP A 695 17.13 -46.78 6.40
N GLU A 696 16.04 -47.25 7.01
CA GLU A 696 16.09 -48.47 7.82
C GLU A 696 15.97 -49.72 6.92
N PRO A 697 16.92 -50.67 6.99
CA PRO A 697 16.85 -51.87 6.18
C PRO A 697 15.61 -52.67 6.54
N LYS A 698 14.70 -52.83 5.57
CA LYS A 698 13.48 -53.66 5.68
C LYS A 698 13.86 -55.15 5.81
N SER A 699 14.38 -55.58 6.95
CA SER A 699 14.55 -57.01 7.26
C SER A 699 13.25 -57.58 7.83
N LEU A 700 12.20 -57.67 7.00
CA LEU A 700 10.99 -58.40 7.36
C LEU A 700 11.13 -59.85 6.86
N GLY A 701 11.56 -60.72 7.78
CA GLY A 701 11.71 -62.16 7.55
C GLY A 701 10.41 -62.83 7.07
N LEU A 702 10.58 -63.96 6.38
CA LEU A 702 9.55 -64.77 5.70
C LEU A 702 8.29 -65.02 6.55
N LEU A 703 8.43 -65.06 7.87
CA LEU A 703 7.35 -65.28 8.84
C LEU A 703 6.31 -64.13 8.86
N SER A 704 6.74 -62.88 8.65
CA SER A 704 5.84 -61.71 8.66
C SER A 704 4.93 -61.64 7.42
N ARG A 705 5.44 -62.11 6.28
CA ARG A 705 4.67 -62.25 5.03
C ARG A 705 3.61 -63.35 5.16
N LEU A 706 3.94 -64.45 5.84
CA LEU A 706 3.01 -65.55 6.08
C LEU A 706 1.85 -65.14 7.01
N LEU A 707 2.15 -64.33 8.04
CA LEU A 707 1.15 -63.86 9.01
C LEU A 707 0.17 -62.81 8.44
N ARG A 708 0.60 -61.97 7.47
CA ARG A 708 -0.31 -61.06 6.74
C ARG A 708 -1.27 -61.80 5.81
N LEU A 709 -0.82 -62.87 5.17
CA LEU A 709 -1.64 -63.68 4.25
C LEU A 709 -2.75 -64.46 4.97
N LEU A 710 -2.58 -64.71 6.26
CA LEU A 710 -3.51 -65.46 7.11
C LEU A 710 -4.45 -64.58 7.94
N GLY A 711 -4.37 -63.24 7.84
CA GLY A 711 -5.23 -62.33 8.59
C GLY A 711 -5.02 -62.34 10.12
N LEU A 712 -3.91 -62.90 10.59
CA LEU A 712 -3.61 -63.10 12.02
C LEU A 712 -2.73 -62.00 12.63
N SER A 713 -2.33 -60.98 11.86
CA SER A 713 -1.69 -59.79 12.43
C SER A 713 -2.74 -58.69 12.66
N GLY A 714 -3.15 -58.51 13.92
CA GLY A 714 -3.79 -57.27 14.35
C GLY A 714 -2.87 -56.09 14.04
N SER A 715 -3.42 -55.03 13.44
CA SER A 715 -2.70 -53.85 13.02
C SER A 715 -2.08 -53.10 14.21
N LYS A 716 -0.86 -53.48 14.60
CA LYS A 716 0.12 -52.49 15.03
C LYS A 716 1.05 -52.28 13.85
N ALA A 717 0.77 -51.22 13.09
CA ALA A 717 1.74 -50.67 12.15
C ALA A 717 3.07 -50.51 12.89
N SER A 718 4.17 -50.87 12.24
CA SER A 718 5.52 -50.61 12.72
C SER A 718 5.65 -49.15 13.14
N ALA A 719 6.41 -48.91 14.20
CA ALA A 719 6.76 -47.57 14.66
C ALA A 719 7.50 -46.82 13.53
N GLU A 720 6.77 -46.04 12.73
CA GLU A 720 7.34 -45.25 11.66
C GLU A 720 7.74 -43.89 12.23
N ASN A 721 9.05 -43.69 12.39
CA ASN A 721 9.63 -42.38 12.69
C ASN A 721 9.35 -41.45 11.51
N LYS A 722 8.76 -40.28 11.77
CA LYS A 722 8.51 -39.28 10.73
C LYS A 722 9.55 -38.17 10.81
N ARG A 723 10.02 -37.67 9.66
CA ARG A 723 10.97 -36.55 9.63
C ARG A 723 10.36 -35.29 9.03
N MET A 724 10.58 -34.14 9.67
CA MET A 724 10.33 -32.83 9.04
C MET A 724 11.65 -32.30 8.51
N GLN A 725 11.69 -31.83 7.25
CA GLN A 725 12.92 -31.33 6.63
C GLN A 725 12.81 -29.84 6.28
N TYR A 726 13.91 -29.14 6.50
CA TYR A 726 14.12 -27.73 6.21
C TYR A 726 15.31 -27.61 5.27
N LYS A 727 15.09 -27.05 4.09
CA LYS A 727 16.10 -26.84 3.06
C LYS A 727 16.03 -25.40 2.63
N MET A 728 17.07 -24.61 2.83
CA MET A 728 17.00 -23.18 2.48
C MET A 728 18.34 -22.56 2.14
N ARG A 729 18.33 -21.62 1.19
CA ARG A 729 19.50 -20.79 0.87
C ARG A 729 19.52 -19.58 1.80
N LEU A 730 20.69 -19.28 2.34
CA LEU A 730 20.95 -18.12 3.19
C LEU A 730 21.86 -17.16 2.42
N THR A 731 21.39 -15.94 2.20
CA THR A 731 22.13 -14.91 1.46
C THR A 731 22.48 -13.76 2.39
N SER A 732 23.76 -13.39 2.44
CA SER A 732 24.25 -12.20 3.16
C SER A 732 24.17 -10.94 2.30
N GLY A 733 24.18 -9.77 2.95
CA GLY A 733 24.15 -8.49 2.25
C GLY A 733 25.33 -8.24 1.30
N ASP A 734 26.46 -8.91 1.52
CA ASP A 734 27.64 -8.90 0.62
C ASP A 734 27.58 -9.97 -0.48
N GLY A 735 26.45 -10.68 -0.63
CA GLY A 735 26.22 -11.64 -1.70
C GLY A 735 26.79 -13.04 -1.48
N ARG A 736 27.38 -13.36 -0.31
CA ARG A 736 27.77 -14.74 0.00
C ARG A 736 26.52 -15.62 0.22
N ASN A 737 26.59 -16.84 -0.29
CA ASN A 737 25.54 -17.84 -0.17
C ASN A 737 25.99 -19.02 0.70
N TYR A 738 25.08 -19.46 1.56
CA TYR A 738 25.19 -20.67 2.36
C TYR A 738 23.93 -21.51 2.17
N TYR A 739 24.05 -22.83 2.30
CA TYR A 739 22.91 -23.72 2.27
C TYR A 739 22.67 -24.33 3.65
N PHE A 740 21.43 -24.22 4.11
CA PHE A 740 20.97 -24.80 5.36
C PHE A 740 20.17 -26.06 5.07
N HIS A 741 20.56 -27.15 5.74
CA HIS A 741 19.77 -28.37 5.82
C HIS A 741 19.50 -28.68 7.28
N GLY A 742 18.22 -28.74 7.65
CA GLY A 742 17.78 -29.10 8.98
C GLY A 742 16.75 -30.21 8.97
N PHE A 743 16.72 -31.03 10.02
CA PHE A 743 15.65 -32.02 10.19
C PHE A 743 15.24 -32.19 11.65
N LYS A 744 13.95 -32.45 11.85
CA LYS A 744 13.37 -32.91 13.13
C LYS A 744 13.02 -34.38 13.00
N VAL A 745 13.24 -35.15 14.05
CA VAL A 745 12.83 -36.56 14.14
C VAL A 745 11.65 -36.61 15.10
N ILE A 746 10.51 -37.10 14.63
CA ILE A 746 9.29 -37.25 15.41
C ILE A 746 9.10 -38.74 15.68
N HIS A 747 9.32 -39.15 16.93
CA HIS A 747 9.00 -40.49 17.40
C HIS A 747 7.51 -40.57 17.74
N ASN A 748 6.88 -41.71 17.48
CA ASN A 748 5.46 -41.92 17.70
C ASN A 748 5.26 -42.68 19.02
N ASP A 749 5.66 -42.08 20.14
CA ASP A 749 5.57 -42.64 21.49
C ASP A 749 4.76 -41.74 22.45
N PRO A 750 3.79 -42.29 23.20
CA PRO A 750 3.02 -41.51 24.16
C PRO A 750 3.89 -41.14 25.38
N GLY A 751 4.25 -39.85 25.52
CA GLY A 751 5.05 -39.36 26.66
C GLY A 751 5.57 -37.92 26.48
N PRO A 752 6.35 -37.39 27.46
CA PRO A 752 7.01 -36.09 27.35
C PRO A 752 8.07 -35.99 26.23
N ASP A 753 8.48 -37.12 25.63
CA ASP A 753 9.47 -37.19 24.54
C ASP A 753 8.96 -36.61 23.22
N CYS A 754 7.64 -36.68 22.95
CA CYS A 754 6.99 -36.00 21.83
C CYS A 754 7.28 -34.48 21.79
N TRP A 755 7.45 -33.86 22.96
CA TRP A 755 7.76 -32.43 23.06
C TRP A 755 9.22 -32.14 22.66
N SER A 756 10.18 -32.94 23.14
CA SER A 756 11.58 -32.79 22.72
C SER A 756 11.78 -33.03 21.23
N ASP A 757 11.02 -33.96 20.66
CA ASP A 757 11.05 -34.30 19.24
C ASP A 757 10.54 -33.17 18.35
N ALA A 758 9.41 -32.56 18.72
CA ALA A 758 8.83 -31.44 17.98
C ALA A 758 9.65 -30.14 18.12
N THR A 759 10.48 -30.03 19.17
CA THR A 759 11.21 -28.80 19.51
C THR A 759 12.70 -28.83 19.18
N THR A 760 13.30 -29.98 18.83
CA THR A 760 14.73 -30.11 18.52
C THR A 760 14.98 -30.18 17.01
N LEU A 761 15.87 -29.33 16.50
CA LEU A 761 16.27 -29.30 15.09
C LEU A 761 17.77 -29.50 14.94
N TYR A 762 18.14 -30.55 14.22
CA TYR A 762 19.53 -30.84 13.85
C TYR A 762 19.87 -30.10 12.57
N ILE A 763 20.96 -29.33 12.56
CA ILE A 763 21.31 -28.46 11.43
C ILE A 763 22.69 -28.78 10.86
N THR A 764 22.81 -28.71 9.53
CA THR A 764 24.07 -28.74 8.78
C THR A 764 24.11 -27.54 7.85
N ILE A 765 25.21 -26.80 7.86
CA ILE A 765 25.44 -25.67 6.98
C ILE A 765 26.50 -26.04 5.94
N TYR A 766 26.23 -25.72 4.68
CA TYR A 766 27.13 -25.91 3.55
C TYR A 766 27.52 -24.55 2.96
N LYS A 767 28.70 -24.47 2.37
CA LYS A 767 29.12 -23.32 1.57
C LYS A 767 28.52 -23.43 0.17
N GLY A 768 27.84 -22.39 -0.32
CA GLY A 768 27.21 -22.38 -1.63
C GLY A 768 25.68 -22.41 -1.57
N GLU A 769 25.04 -22.87 -2.64
CA GLU A 769 23.59 -22.77 -2.85
C GLU A 769 22.81 -24.08 -2.66
N ASP A 770 23.52 -25.16 -2.37
CA ASP A 770 22.98 -26.51 -2.29
C ASP A 770 23.81 -27.42 -1.36
N MET A 771 23.40 -28.69 -1.26
CA MET A 771 24.06 -29.71 -0.44
C MET A 771 25.33 -30.29 -1.08
N GLN A 772 25.65 -29.93 -2.33
CA GLN A 772 26.89 -30.35 -2.99
C GLN A 772 28.10 -29.52 -2.50
N GLY A 773 27.83 -28.38 -1.86
CA GLY A 773 28.83 -27.57 -1.19
C GLY A 773 29.61 -28.28 -0.07
N THR A 774 30.72 -27.69 0.36
CA THR A 774 31.47 -28.19 1.51
C THR A 774 30.70 -27.93 2.80
N VAL A 775 30.57 -28.94 3.67
CA VAL A 775 30.02 -28.76 5.02
C VAL A 775 30.93 -27.81 5.80
N ILE A 776 30.35 -26.71 6.28
CA ILE A 776 31.07 -25.70 7.06
C ILE A 776 30.73 -25.72 8.54
N GLY A 777 29.68 -26.43 8.96
CA GLY A 777 29.35 -26.56 10.38
C GLY A 777 28.09 -27.37 10.66
N LYS A 778 27.98 -27.85 11.90
CA LYS A 778 26.82 -28.58 12.42
C LYS A 778 26.42 -28.04 13.79
N GLY A 779 25.16 -28.24 14.16
CA GLY A 779 24.64 -27.79 15.45
C GLY A 779 23.24 -28.29 15.76
N ILE A 780 22.70 -27.82 16.88
CA ILE A 780 21.35 -28.12 17.35
C ILE A 780 20.67 -26.81 17.73
N LEU A 781 19.45 -26.63 17.24
CA LEU A 781 18.54 -25.57 17.64
C LEU A 781 17.37 -26.15 18.41
N SER A 782 16.80 -25.36 19.33
CA SER A 782 15.57 -25.71 20.03
C SER A 782 14.54 -24.59 19.99
N ILE A 783 13.26 -24.95 20.11
CA ILE A 783 12.16 -23.99 20.30
C ILE A 783 11.98 -23.73 21.80
N PRO A 784 12.20 -22.50 22.30
CA PRO A 784 11.84 -22.14 23.65
C PRO A 784 10.32 -22.20 23.85
N LEU A 785 9.82 -22.65 25.01
CA LEU A 785 8.39 -22.75 25.31
C LEU A 785 7.62 -21.44 25.03
N ALA A 786 8.20 -20.29 25.38
CA ALA A 786 7.59 -18.98 25.08
C ALA A 786 7.50 -18.69 23.57
N SER A 787 8.50 -19.09 22.78
CA SER A 787 8.46 -18.96 21.31
C SER A 787 7.46 -19.92 20.68
N PHE A 788 7.30 -21.13 21.23
CA PHE A 788 6.27 -22.07 20.80
C PHE A 788 4.86 -21.51 21.04
N MET A 789 4.60 -20.99 22.24
CA MET A 789 3.32 -20.33 22.54
C MET A 789 3.05 -19.16 21.60
N ARG A 790 4.07 -18.37 21.24
CA ARG A 790 3.95 -17.31 20.22
C ARG A 790 3.69 -17.89 18.82
N GLN A 791 4.38 -18.96 18.42
CA GLN A 791 4.16 -19.62 17.12
C GLN A 791 2.71 -20.05 16.93
N MET A 792 2.06 -20.61 17.96
CA MET A 792 0.64 -20.98 17.89
C MET A 792 -0.27 -19.78 17.56
N THR A 793 0.09 -18.56 18.01
CA THR A 793 -0.66 -17.34 17.67
C THR A 793 -0.46 -16.86 16.23
N THR A 794 0.53 -17.42 15.52
CA THR A 794 0.84 -17.05 14.13
C THR A 794 0.26 -18.03 13.09
N MET A 795 -0.27 -19.16 13.53
CA MET A 795 -0.90 -20.13 12.63
C MET A 795 -2.15 -19.51 12.01
N GLN A 796 -2.16 -19.48 10.68
CA GLN A 796 -3.24 -18.93 9.88
C GLN A 796 -3.60 -19.90 8.77
N VAL A 797 -4.86 -20.32 8.75
CA VAL A 797 -5.45 -21.00 7.61
C VAL A 797 -5.81 -19.97 6.55
N THR A 798 -5.22 -20.08 5.37
CA THR A 798 -5.43 -19.17 4.25
C THR A 798 -6.53 -19.71 3.33
N ASN A 799 -7.28 -18.80 2.70
CA ASN A 799 -8.32 -19.10 1.70
C ASN A 799 -9.51 -19.95 2.20
N ALA A 800 -9.69 -20.09 3.51
CA ALA A 800 -10.88 -20.74 4.07
C ALA A 800 -12.16 -19.90 3.90
N SER A 801 -13.24 -20.56 3.54
CA SER A 801 -14.59 -20.02 3.33
C SER A 801 -15.32 -19.62 4.62
N GLY A 802 -14.88 -20.12 5.78
CA GLY A 802 -15.50 -19.81 7.07
C GLY A 802 -14.74 -20.35 8.28
N LEU A 803 -15.25 -20.06 9.48
CA LEU A 803 -14.61 -20.47 10.75
C LEU A 803 -14.54 -21.99 10.91
N ALA A 804 -15.59 -22.72 10.50
CA ALA A 804 -15.63 -24.19 10.61
C ALA A 804 -14.52 -24.86 9.78
N GLU A 805 -14.34 -24.44 8.52
CA GLU A 805 -13.27 -24.94 7.65
C GLU A 805 -11.88 -24.59 8.19
N ARG A 806 -11.72 -23.41 8.81
CA ARG A 806 -10.46 -23.06 9.48
C ARG A 806 -10.14 -24.01 10.64
N TRP A 807 -11.13 -24.29 11.49
CA TRP A 807 -10.94 -25.20 12.63
C TRP A 807 -10.59 -26.61 12.17
N ASP A 808 -11.32 -27.13 11.19
CA ASP A 808 -11.05 -28.44 10.60
C ASP A 808 -9.66 -28.51 9.94
N ALA A 809 -9.28 -27.48 9.18
CA ALA A 809 -7.95 -27.37 8.57
C ALA A 809 -6.82 -27.36 9.60
N MET A 810 -6.98 -26.63 10.71
CA MET A 810 -6.00 -26.64 11.80
C MET A 810 -5.87 -28.02 12.44
N LEU A 811 -6.99 -28.69 12.72
CA LEU A 811 -6.99 -30.04 13.31
C LEU A 811 -6.33 -31.08 12.40
N ARG A 812 -6.51 -30.95 11.08
CA ARG A 812 -5.88 -31.85 10.10
C ARG A 812 -4.38 -31.62 9.94
N PHE A 813 -3.93 -30.37 10.08
CA PHE A 813 -2.51 -30.05 10.01
C PHE A 813 -1.74 -30.64 11.20
N GLY A 814 -2.30 -30.55 12.41
CA GLY A 814 -1.71 -31.06 13.65
C GLY A 814 -1.75 -30.04 14.77
#